data_AF-A0AAI9YFZ1-F1
#
_entry.id   AF-A0AAI9YFZ1-F1
#
_cell.length_a   1.000
_cell.length_b   1.000
_cell.length_c   1.000
_cell.angle_alpha   90.00
_cell.angle_beta   90.00
_cell.angle_gamma   90.00
#
_symmetry.space_group_name_H-M   'P 1'
#
loop_
_entity.id
_entity.type
_entity.pdbx_description
1 polymer ?
#
loop_
_entity_poly.entity_id
_entity_poly.type
_entity_poly.pdbx_seq_one_letter_code
_entity_poly.pdbx_strand_id
1 'polypeptide(L)'
;MMILSPQGLVSLAVSQWDTLGTLCAKHCRHHLTCHGLSSILTCKTCQLIAGSTYAIGRDWQLRQPNFSPSLRVALAHKQRALQYLKIEIQDDDVTNNDAAVAAIVLFVCMDVVEFGSRGWEHHLGGAGEILQQRKATLQNRSIGTDHWLEYFDTAYTTFGIIGATLAPAKGSFAQQLASLDPSLLRILRQSEDQTWVGCPAELLYLVSVINSMRSLSTCSEAEQLKVDELCKGLDNFSPSGWAENFPDPEHYQSRSHLAHAYKAAVEVYASHIVGPLLDQGHNLSDLYLEGVTRSGILHMLSISAQDFHVKSLVWPAFVVGAEIQAADLKIMVREIFRNIWISSCCYNVRNAIEMLERIWARDDDEKMAKSWLNYLCMSAPHPLCPLSGAEIKAAAQVIQTAWPTSVSLRFKVVTLSEPAKGELAPYLDAKDKGLSATQPDRRAFLAYYIRGTDLFHEAVVNLTSGKVESNLKLGANVHGNVDYDEAQLVEKIALEDPKVLAEIKKLELPEGTVVCADPWIYGSDGVNDDARLYQVFLYMRDPNNSSEPDSNHYAFPLPILPVVECNEYKIIRIDILPTGADNTIKPLSPYTPKPGNEYIPEAQNLRKDLKPLQVVQPEGPSFTVTPVGETGNVLEWQKWSFFIGFNQREGMVLYNVKYDGRPLFYRLSLSEMSVPYGDPRHPFHKKAAFDLGDAGAGATANNLQLGCDCLGSIQYLSGVISDDRGQPESRDNCICIHEQDAGIGWKHTNYRTGRAALVRSRELVLQSIITVSNYEYILMFLFNQAGEVTYEVRATGILSTQPIDHELDKVGTSFGTVVHPGVLAGHHQHIFSLRVDPMIDGHTNQLVYSEAHKMPRDPNWNPHGTGYEVIDKVVEKTSGLDLDFDVNRTFKITNPNSLNPINGKPVAYKIMAPPFQKLMSDNDSFNYKRAEFADHNIYVTTHRDRELYAGGWYTNQSRGGTGVRGWSERNETLTAESDIVVWVQFGINHVPRIEDFPVMPVEILKVHLKPVNFFDKNPALDVPPSEQSFNKSTLIETSKAVKDADGCGCDGPAAASKL
;
A
#
# COMPACT_ATOMS: atom_id res chain seq x y z
N MET A 1 -60.30 -13.82 8.43
CA MET A 1 -61.31 -14.05 7.39
C MET A 1 -61.58 -12.72 6.70
N MET A 2 -60.86 -12.41 5.62
CA MET A 2 -61.35 -11.66 4.45
C MET A 2 -60.22 -11.67 3.42
N ILE A 3 -60.57 -12.22 2.26
CA ILE A 3 -59.75 -12.51 1.10
C ILE A 3 -59.56 -11.20 0.32
N LEU A 4 -58.33 -10.87 -0.06
CA LEU A 4 -58.03 -9.86 -1.09
C LEU A 4 -57.06 -10.47 -2.10
N SER A 5 -57.25 -10.10 -3.36
CA SER A 5 -56.82 -10.80 -4.58
C SER A 5 -55.34 -10.60 -4.97
N PRO A 6 -54.78 -11.44 -5.87
CA PRO A 6 -53.37 -11.46 -6.25
C PRO A 6 -52.83 -10.20 -6.97
N GLN A 7 -53.67 -9.24 -7.33
CA GLN A 7 -53.24 -8.02 -8.04
C GLN A 7 -52.76 -6.88 -7.11
N GLY A 8 -52.84 -7.07 -5.78
CA GLY A 8 -52.33 -6.09 -4.80
C GLY A 8 -50.86 -6.25 -4.41
N LEU A 9 -50.16 -7.29 -4.87
CA LEU A 9 -48.78 -7.62 -4.48
C LEU A 9 -47.71 -6.98 -5.37
N VAL A 10 -48.04 -6.56 -6.59
CA VAL A 10 -47.08 -5.94 -7.53
C VAL A 10 -46.86 -4.45 -7.23
N SER A 11 -47.86 -3.75 -6.68
CA SER A 11 -47.72 -2.36 -6.20
C SER A 11 -46.80 -2.21 -4.97
N LEU A 12 -46.38 -3.32 -4.35
CA LEU A 12 -45.51 -3.33 -3.16
C LEU A 12 -44.01 -3.26 -3.50
N ALA A 13 -43.60 -3.47 -4.75
CA ALA A 13 -42.18 -3.43 -5.13
C ALA A 13 -41.55 -2.03 -5.03
N VAL A 14 -42.36 -0.97 -5.17
CA VAL A 14 -41.91 0.42 -4.94
C VAL A 14 -42.03 0.82 -3.46
N SER A 15 -42.95 0.21 -2.70
CA SER A 15 -43.07 0.44 -1.25
C SER A 15 -42.12 -0.41 -0.38
N GLN A 16 -41.43 -1.40 -0.96
CA GLN A 16 -40.48 -2.24 -0.22
C GLN A 16 -39.21 -1.49 0.21
N TRP A 17 -38.87 -0.36 -0.43
CA TRP A 17 -37.77 0.50 0.03
C TRP A 17 -38.14 1.32 1.28
N ASP A 18 -39.40 1.72 1.45
CA ASP A 18 -39.91 2.30 2.70
C ASP A 18 -40.12 1.22 3.79
N THR A 19 -40.39 -0.03 3.40
CA THR A 19 -40.68 -1.12 4.35
C THR A 19 -39.40 -1.73 4.96
N LEU A 20 -38.27 -1.76 4.24
CA LEU A 20 -36.96 -2.19 4.79
C LEU A 20 -36.45 -1.23 5.89
N GLY A 21 -36.64 0.08 5.71
CA GLY A 21 -36.40 1.07 6.77
C GLY A 21 -37.33 0.88 7.99
N THR A 22 -38.54 0.34 7.76
CA THR A 22 -39.52 0.08 8.82
C THR A 22 -39.30 -1.28 9.52
N LEU A 23 -38.71 -2.28 8.86
CA LEU A 23 -38.35 -3.57 9.46
C LEU A 23 -37.18 -3.43 10.45
N CYS A 24 -36.16 -2.63 10.12
CA CYS A 24 -35.10 -2.26 11.06
C CYS A 24 -35.66 -1.54 12.31
N ALA A 25 -36.70 -0.71 12.14
CA ALA A 25 -37.33 0.02 13.25
C ALA A 25 -38.20 -0.87 14.16
N LYS A 26 -38.70 -2.02 13.68
CA LYS A 26 -39.57 -2.90 14.49
C LYS A 26 -38.82 -3.83 15.45
N HIS A 27 -37.54 -4.14 15.19
CA HIS A 27 -36.71 -4.92 16.12
C HIS A 27 -35.88 -4.05 17.09
N CYS A 28 -35.62 -2.78 16.77
CA CYS A 28 -35.00 -1.83 17.69
C CYS A 28 -36.04 -1.02 18.49
N ARG A 29 -36.53 -1.55 19.62
CA ARG A 29 -37.29 -0.73 20.59
C ARG A 29 -36.34 0.18 21.37
N HIS A 30 -36.23 1.44 20.96
CA HIS A 30 -36.48 2.65 21.77
C HIS A 30 -36.00 3.91 21.03
N HIS A 31 -36.89 4.91 20.97
CA HIS A 31 -36.66 6.30 20.57
C HIS A 31 -36.02 6.58 19.20
N LEU A 32 -36.87 6.92 18.21
CA LEU A 32 -36.72 8.11 17.34
C LEU A 32 -37.88 8.17 16.33
N THR A 33 -38.59 9.29 16.30
CA THR A 33 -39.65 9.63 15.34
C THR A 33 -39.02 10.00 13.99
N CYS A 34 -39.27 9.20 12.94
CA CYS A 34 -38.79 9.45 11.57
C CYS A 34 -39.82 10.25 10.75
N HIS A 35 -39.52 11.51 10.45
CA HIS A 35 -40.23 12.32 9.44
C HIS A 35 -39.37 12.68 8.20
N GLY A 36 -38.21 12.03 8.00
CA GLY A 36 -37.25 12.43 6.95
C GLY A 36 -37.05 11.49 5.75
N LEU A 37 -37.41 10.20 5.85
CA LEU A 37 -36.99 9.17 4.87
C LEU A 37 -37.75 9.22 3.53
N SER A 38 -39.01 9.67 3.50
CA SER A 38 -39.80 9.72 2.26
C SER A 38 -39.31 10.81 1.27
N SER A 39 -38.43 11.72 1.71
CA SER A 39 -37.94 12.84 0.89
C SER A 39 -36.72 12.50 0.03
N ILE A 40 -36.06 11.36 0.28
CA ILE A 40 -34.83 10.96 -0.42
C ILE A 40 -35.13 10.26 -1.76
N LEU A 41 -36.29 9.64 -1.92
CA LEU A 41 -36.65 8.86 -3.11
C LEU A 41 -37.63 9.55 -4.08
N THR A 42 -38.18 10.72 -3.74
CA THR A 42 -39.08 11.46 -4.65
C THR A 42 -38.57 12.88 -4.91
N CYS A 43 -37.63 12.98 -5.85
CA CYS A 43 -37.16 14.27 -6.34
C CYS A 43 -38.23 14.95 -7.21
N LYS A 44 -38.89 15.99 -6.67
CA LYS A 44 -39.84 16.88 -7.39
C LYS A 44 -39.21 17.67 -8.55
N THR A 45 -37.91 17.53 -8.81
CA THR A 45 -37.18 18.29 -9.84
C THR A 45 -37.25 17.64 -11.23
N CYS A 46 -37.69 16.38 -11.35
CA CYS A 46 -37.74 15.66 -12.64
C CYS A 46 -38.73 16.24 -13.66
N GLN A 47 -39.69 17.09 -13.25
CA GLN A 47 -40.65 17.71 -14.18
C GLN A 47 -40.13 18.99 -14.86
N LEU A 48 -39.00 19.55 -14.46
CA LEU A 48 -38.51 20.85 -14.99
C LEU A 48 -37.50 20.74 -16.15
N ILE A 49 -37.06 19.53 -16.53
CA ILE A 49 -36.00 19.33 -17.55
C ILE A 49 -36.55 18.82 -18.89
N ALA A 50 -37.87 18.61 -19.02
CA ALA A 50 -38.50 18.08 -20.25
C ALA A 50 -38.58 19.09 -21.42
N GLY A 51 -37.92 20.25 -21.35
CA GLY A 51 -38.20 21.40 -22.23
C GLY A 51 -37.06 21.99 -23.07
N SER A 52 -35.82 21.48 -23.05
CA SER A 52 -34.73 22.11 -23.83
C SER A 52 -33.87 21.13 -24.61
N THR A 53 -33.83 21.34 -25.92
CA THR A 53 -32.94 20.72 -26.91
C THR A 53 -31.47 20.87 -26.53
N TYR A 54 -30.71 19.78 -26.65
CA TYR A 54 -29.31 19.67 -26.23
C TYR A 54 -28.34 20.31 -27.24
N ALA A 55 -27.46 21.16 -26.74
CA ALA A 55 -26.14 21.42 -27.32
C ALA A 55 -25.08 20.90 -26.34
N ILE A 56 -24.14 20.09 -26.84
CA ILE A 56 -23.14 19.37 -26.05
C ILE A 56 -22.04 20.34 -25.62
N GLY A 57 -22.04 20.71 -24.34
CA GLY A 57 -21.02 21.51 -23.65
C GLY A 57 -21.21 21.38 -22.13
N ARG A 58 -20.16 21.68 -21.33
CA ARG A 58 -20.06 21.51 -19.85
C ARG A 58 -21.15 22.20 -19.00
N ASP A 59 -22.20 22.75 -19.60
CA ASP A 59 -23.22 23.58 -18.96
C ASP A 59 -24.19 22.80 -18.06
N TRP A 60 -24.27 21.47 -18.20
CA TRP A 60 -25.09 20.60 -17.34
C TRP A 60 -24.52 20.46 -15.90
N GLN A 61 -23.23 20.71 -15.72
CA GLN A 61 -22.57 20.71 -14.39
C GLN A 61 -22.96 21.94 -13.55
N LEU A 62 -23.29 23.06 -14.21
CA LEU A 62 -23.60 24.34 -13.54
C LEU A 62 -25.03 24.44 -13.00
N ARG A 63 -25.93 23.53 -13.40
CA ARG A 63 -27.37 23.57 -13.02
C ARG A 63 -27.76 22.53 -11.98
N GLN A 64 -26.81 21.83 -11.36
CA GLN A 64 -27.12 20.91 -10.28
C GLN A 64 -27.41 21.67 -8.97
N PRO A 65 -28.46 21.31 -8.21
CA PRO A 65 -28.63 21.82 -6.85
C PRO A 65 -27.44 21.39 -5.99
N ASN A 66 -26.95 22.27 -5.11
CA ASN A 66 -25.85 22.01 -4.17
C ASN A 66 -26.03 20.65 -3.44
N PHE A 67 -25.35 19.60 -3.94
CA PHE A 67 -25.44 18.20 -3.47
C PHE A 67 -24.78 17.97 -2.09
N SER A 68 -23.94 18.92 -1.65
CA SER A 68 -23.06 18.78 -0.48
C SER A 68 -23.78 18.40 0.84
N PRO A 69 -24.92 19.00 1.23
CA PRO A 69 -25.57 18.67 2.51
C PRO A 69 -26.21 17.27 2.50
N SER A 70 -26.93 16.92 1.43
CA SER A 70 -27.63 15.64 1.31
C SER A 70 -26.66 14.47 1.17
N LEU A 71 -25.57 14.65 0.42
CA LEU A 71 -24.49 13.67 0.30
C LEU A 71 -23.79 13.46 1.65
N ARG A 72 -23.50 14.54 2.39
CA ARG A 72 -22.91 14.47 3.73
C ARG A 72 -23.80 13.68 4.70
N VAL A 73 -25.12 13.90 4.65
CA VAL A 73 -26.08 13.13 5.45
C VAL A 73 -26.10 11.65 5.03
N ALA A 74 -26.13 11.37 3.73
CA ALA A 74 -26.10 10.00 3.21
C ALA A 74 -24.82 9.24 3.61
N LEU A 75 -23.65 9.86 3.47
CA LEU A 75 -22.36 9.28 3.87
C LEU A 75 -22.28 9.06 5.39
N ALA A 76 -22.79 9.99 6.20
CA ALA A 76 -22.86 9.82 7.65
C ALA A 76 -23.77 8.63 8.05
N HIS A 77 -24.87 8.44 7.34
CA HIS A 77 -25.75 7.27 7.54
C HIS A 77 -25.11 5.97 7.05
N LYS A 78 -24.42 5.97 5.91
CA LYS A 78 -23.64 4.82 5.40
C LYS A 78 -22.59 4.40 6.43
N GLN A 79 -21.81 5.35 6.94
CA GLN A 79 -20.79 5.10 7.96
C GLN A 79 -21.39 4.52 9.25
N ARG A 80 -22.51 5.07 9.71
CA ARG A 80 -23.20 4.57 10.91
C ARG A 80 -23.76 3.16 10.71
N ALA A 81 -24.31 2.86 9.53
CA ALA A 81 -24.79 1.54 9.19
C ALA A 81 -23.64 0.52 9.11
N LEU A 82 -22.48 0.89 8.57
CA LEU A 82 -21.26 0.04 8.59
C LEU A 82 -20.76 -0.22 10.01
N GLN A 83 -20.82 0.77 10.91
CA GLN A 83 -20.47 0.59 12.33
C GLN A 83 -21.41 -0.39 13.02
N TYR A 84 -22.72 -0.32 12.77
CA TYR A 84 -23.67 -1.27 13.33
C TYR A 84 -23.49 -2.67 12.75
N LEU A 85 -23.25 -2.79 11.44
CA LEU A 85 -22.95 -4.07 10.82
C LEU A 85 -21.71 -4.72 11.43
N LYS A 86 -20.66 -3.95 11.72
CA LYS A 86 -19.46 -4.44 12.41
C LYS A 86 -19.79 -5.01 13.79
N ILE A 87 -20.64 -4.33 14.57
CA ILE A 87 -21.05 -4.80 15.89
C ILE A 87 -21.85 -6.10 15.78
N GLU A 88 -22.79 -6.16 14.84
CA GLU A 88 -23.66 -7.33 14.64
C GLU A 88 -22.86 -8.58 14.22
N ILE A 89 -21.84 -8.42 13.36
CA ILE A 89 -20.97 -9.53 12.92
C ILE A 89 -20.08 -10.06 14.06
N GLN A 90 -19.83 -9.26 15.10
CA GLN A 90 -19.01 -9.64 16.25
C GLN A 90 -19.81 -10.37 17.36
N ASP A 91 -21.13 -10.47 17.24
CA ASP A 91 -21.98 -11.19 18.20
C ASP A 91 -22.08 -12.68 17.79
N ASP A 92 -21.79 -13.60 18.73
CA ASP A 92 -21.58 -15.04 18.48
C ASP A 92 -22.89 -15.84 18.24
N ASP A 93 -24.07 -15.20 18.25
CA ASP A 93 -25.34 -15.91 18.02
C ASP A 93 -25.62 -16.11 16.52
N VAL A 94 -24.91 -17.06 15.91
CA VAL A 94 -24.90 -17.39 14.46
C VAL A 94 -26.27 -17.90 13.93
N THR A 95 -27.32 -17.94 14.74
CA THR A 95 -28.55 -18.65 14.37
C THR A 95 -29.51 -17.85 13.49
N ASN A 96 -29.43 -16.50 13.40
CA ASN A 96 -30.27 -15.75 12.45
C ASN A 96 -29.79 -14.34 12.02
N ASN A 97 -28.77 -14.26 11.15
CA ASN A 97 -28.15 -12.99 10.69
C ASN A 97 -28.78 -12.35 9.43
N ASP A 98 -30.09 -12.49 9.22
CA ASP A 98 -30.76 -11.96 8.01
C ASP A 98 -30.58 -10.45 7.83
N ALA A 99 -30.60 -9.69 8.93
CA ALA A 99 -30.41 -8.25 8.90
C ALA A 99 -28.99 -7.85 8.48
N ALA A 100 -27.98 -8.60 8.93
CA ALA A 100 -26.59 -8.38 8.54
C ALA A 100 -26.38 -8.71 7.05
N VAL A 101 -26.90 -9.84 6.57
CA VAL A 101 -26.81 -10.20 5.15
C VAL A 101 -27.58 -9.21 4.27
N ALA A 102 -28.77 -8.76 4.69
CA ALA A 102 -29.51 -7.72 3.99
C ALA A 102 -28.73 -6.39 3.91
N ALA A 103 -28.08 -6.00 5.00
CA ALA A 103 -27.23 -4.81 5.03
C ALA A 103 -26.01 -4.97 4.12
N ILE A 104 -25.36 -6.14 4.09
CA ILE A 104 -24.24 -6.43 3.19
C ILE A 104 -24.69 -6.36 1.73
N VAL A 105 -25.82 -6.98 1.37
CA VAL A 105 -26.39 -6.93 0.01
C VAL A 105 -26.74 -5.49 -0.37
N LEU A 106 -27.26 -4.69 0.56
CA LEU A 106 -27.49 -3.27 0.34
C LEU A 106 -26.19 -2.51 0.07
N PHE A 107 -25.11 -2.81 0.80
CA PHE A 107 -23.80 -2.20 0.55
C PHE A 107 -23.16 -2.64 -0.77
N VAL A 108 -23.33 -3.91 -1.18
CA VAL A 108 -22.97 -4.38 -2.54
C VAL A 108 -23.71 -3.54 -3.57
N CYS A 109 -25.03 -3.38 -3.43
CA CYS A 109 -25.81 -2.52 -4.33
C CYS A 109 -25.31 -1.08 -4.32
N MET A 110 -25.06 -0.48 -3.15
CA MET A 110 -24.56 0.89 -3.04
C MET A 110 -23.19 1.05 -3.71
N ASP A 111 -22.24 0.16 -3.47
CA ASP A 111 -20.90 0.29 -4.07
C ASP A 111 -20.92 0.04 -5.59
N VAL A 112 -21.75 -0.89 -6.05
CA VAL A 112 -21.99 -1.15 -7.48
C VAL A 112 -22.71 0.04 -8.16
N VAL A 113 -23.61 0.73 -7.45
CA VAL A 113 -24.44 1.84 -7.98
C VAL A 113 -23.76 3.21 -7.84
N GLU A 114 -23.00 3.45 -6.78
CA GLU A 114 -22.41 4.74 -6.42
C GLU A 114 -20.98 4.91 -6.93
N PHE A 115 -20.13 3.88 -6.86
CA PHE A 115 -18.69 4.06 -7.05
C PHE A 115 -18.12 3.27 -8.23
N GLY A 116 -18.69 2.11 -8.58
CA GLY A 116 -18.12 1.23 -9.61
C GLY A 116 -16.68 0.78 -9.30
N SER A 117 -16.24 0.92 -8.05
CA SER A 117 -14.93 0.48 -7.54
C SER A 117 -14.99 -0.99 -7.11
N ARG A 118 -13.85 -1.63 -6.80
CA ARG A 118 -13.81 -3.04 -6.37
C ARG A 118 -14.28 -3.27 -4.92
N GLY A 119 -14.82 -2.26 -4.23
CA GLY A 119 -15.29 -2.37 -2.84
C GLY A 119 -16.38 -3.42 -2.62
N TRP A 120 -17.23 -3.63 -3.63
CA TRP A 120 -18.28 -4.65 -3.61
C TRP A 120 -17.73 -6.08 -3.48
N GLU A 121 -16.48 -6.36 -3.92
CA GLU A 121 -15.88 -7.70 -3.83
C GLU A 121 -15.73 -8.13 -2.37
N HIS A 122 -15.34 -7.21 -1.49
CA HIS A 122 -15.19 -7.48 -0.06
C HIS A 122 -16.54 -7.74 0.62
N HIS A 123 -17.55 -6.93 0.28
CA HIS A 123 -18.91 -7.13 0.78
C HIS A 123 -19.50 -8.45 0.28
N LEU A 124 -19.29 -8.78 -0.99
CA LEU A 124 -19.76 -10.03 -1.58
C LEU A 124 -19.08 -11.23 -0.91
N GLY A 125 -17.75 -11.20 -0.71
CA GLY A 125 -17.02 -12.25 -0.01
C GLY A 125 -17.55 -12.49 1.41
N GLY A 126 -17.74 -11.43 2.19
CA GLY A 126 -18.31 -11.53 3.54
C GLY A 126 -19.74 -12.10 3.58
N ALA A 127 -20.59 -11.72 2.62
CA ALA A 127 -21.91 -12.34 2.47
C ALA A 127 -21.82 -13.85 2.18
N GLY A 128 -20.88 -14.25 1.32
CA GLY A 128 -20.67 -15.65 0.96
C GLY A 128 -20.34 -16.53 2.16
N GLU A 129 -19.44 -16.08 3.04
CA GLU A 129 -19.05 -16.81 4.25
C GLU A 129 -20.23 -17.00 5.22
N ILE A 130 -20.99 -15.93 5.49
CA ILE A 130 -22.16 -15.97 6.38
C ILE A 130 -23.24 -16.90 5.81
N LEU A 131 -23.51 -16.83 4.51
CA LEU A 131 -24.49 -17.68 3.83
C LEU A 131 -24.09 -19.16 3.87
N GLN A 132 -22.80 -19.47 3.68
CA GLN A 132 -22.29 -20.84 3.73
C GLN A 132 -22.45 -21.45 5.14
N GLN A 133 -22.15 -20.67 6.19
CA GLN A 133 -22.32 -21.10 7.58
C GLN A 133 -23.81 -21.35 7.92
N ARG A 134 -24.73 -20.50 7.46
CA ARG A 134 -26.17 -20.71 7.64
C ARG A 134 -26.67 -21.97 6.94
N LYS A 135 -26.26 -22.21 5.70
CA LYS A 135 -26.61 -23.42 4.94
C LYS A 135 -26.18 -24.70 5.68
N ALA A 136 -24.96 -24.72 6.23
CA ALA A 136 -24.47 -25.85 7.03
C ALA A 136 -25.30 -26.08 8.31
N THR A 137 -25.75 -25.00 8.96
CA THR A 137 -26.56 -25.07 10.18
C THR A 137 -27.97 -25.60 9.94
N LEU A 138 -28.61 -25.22 8.83
CA LEU A 138 -29.96 -25.68 8.47
C LEU A 138 -30.00 -27.14 8.01
N GLN A 139 -28.96 -27.61 7.32
CA GLN A 139 -28.81 -29.03 6.95
C GLN A 139 -28.79 -29.94 8.19
N ASN A 140 -28.28 -29.46 9.33
CA ASN A 140 -28.25 -30.20 10.59
C ASN A 140 -29.56 -30.22 11.38
N ARG A 141 -30.57 -29.38 11.04
CA ARG A 141 -31.79 -29.19 11.85
C ARG A 141 -33.10 -29.73 11.26
N SER A 142 -33.11 -30.29 10.05
CA SER A 142 -34.34 -30.77 9.37
C SER A 142 -35.52 -29.77 9.42
N ILE A 143 -35.23 -28.48 9.30
CA ILE A 143 -36.24 -27.42 9.22
C ILE A 143 -36.47 -27.09 7.74
N GLY A 144 -37.71 -26.78 7.36
CA GLY A 144 -38.08 -26.40 5.99
C GLY A 144 -37.29 -25.19 5.45
N THR A 145 -37.37 -24.98 4.14
CA THR A 145 -36.65 -23.92 3.41
C THR A 145 -36.94 -22.52 3.95
N ASP A 146 -35.89 -21.77 4.30
CA ASP A 146 -35.95 -20.37 4.74
C ASP A 146 -35.95 -19.44 3.51
N HIS A 147 -37.06 -18.74 3.29
CA HIS A 147 -37.28 -17.86 2.14
C HIS A 147 -36.24 -16.72 2.04
N TRP A 148 -35.74 -16.21 3.17
CA TRP A 148 -34.73 -15.14 3.16
C TRP A 148 -33.36 -15.65 2.75
N LEU A 149 -33.01 -16.86 3.19
CA LEU A 149 -31.78 -17.51 2.76
C LEU A 149 -31.78 -17.75 1.24
N GLU A 150 -32.90 -18.20 0.69
CA GLU A 150 -33.05 -18.37 -0.77
C GLU A 150 -32.88 -17.04 -1.51
N TYR A 151 -33.50 -15.96 -1.02
CA TYR A 151 -33.37 -14.63 -1.61
C TYR A 151 -31.92 -14.11 -1.60
N PHE A 152 -31.24 -14.20 -0.45
CA PHE A 152 -29.88 -13.70 -0.33
C PHE A 152 -28.87 -14.52 -1.11
N ASP A 153 -29.04 -15.85 -1.15
CA ASP A 153 -28.21 -16.74 -1.96
C ASP A 153 -28.35 -16.42 -3.45
N THR A 154 -29.58 -16.12 -3.88
CA THR A 154 -29.89 -15.71 -5.24
C THR A 154 -29.27 -14.35 -5.57
N ALA A 155 -29.41 -13.35 -4.70
CA ALA A 155 -28.81 -12.03 -4.90
C ALA A 155 -27.28 -12.08 -4.95
N TYR A 156 -26.64 -12.77 -3.99
CA TYR A 156 -25.20 -13.00 -3.94
C TYR A 156 -24.69 -13.65 -5.25
N THR A 157 -25.36 -14.72 -5.68
CA THR A 157 -24.97 -15.47 -6.88
C THR A 157 -25.09 -14.60 -8.14
N THR A 158 -26.20 -13.89 -8.30
CA THR A 158 -26.43 -13.00 -9.45
C THR A 158 -25.40 -11.87 -9.52
N PHE A 159 -25.09 -11.22 -8.38
CA PHE A 159 -24.06 -10.19 -8.32
C PHE A 159 -22.69 -10.72 -8.69
N GLY A 160 -22.33 -11.88 -8.17
CA GLY A 160 -21.05 -12.47 -8.48
C GLY A 160 -20.93 -12.93 -9.93
N ILE A 161 -21.99 -13.45 -10.56
CA ILE A 161 -21.97 -13.81 -12.00
C ILE A 161 -21.77 -12.58 -12.88
N ILE A 162 -22.56 -11.52 -12.68
CA ILE A 162 -22.46 -10.30 -13.47
C ILE A 162 -21.14 -9.57 -13.17
N GLY A 163 -20.74 -9.49 -11.90
CA GLY A 163 -19.45 -8.92 -11.49
C GLY A 163 -18.25 -9.63 -12.10
N ALA A 164 -18.32 -10.96 -12.21
CA ALA A 164 -17.29 -11.80 -12.83
C ALA A 164 -17.07 -11.50 -14.33
N THR A 165 -18.03 -10.85 -15.00
CA THR A 165 -17.88 -10.39 -16.39
C THR A 165 -16.90 -9.22 -16.52
N LEU A 166 -16.75 -8.40 -15.47
CA LEU A 166 -15.91 -7.21 -15.46
C LEU A 166 -14.54 -7.48 -14.81
N ALA A 167 -14.52 -8.22 -13.70
CA ALA A 167 -13.30 -8.62 -13.00
C ALA A 167 -13.35 -10.12 -12.70
N PRO A 168 -12.30 -10.92 -13.01
CA PRO A 168 -12.33 -12.36 -12.74
C PRO A 168 -12.61 -12.67 -11.26
N ALA A 169 -13.56 -13.57 -11.00
CA ALA A 169 -13.85 -14.04 -9.65
C ALA A 169 -12.62 -14.74 -9.03
N LYS A 170 -12.40 -14.55 -7.73
CA LYS A 170 -11.31 -15.18 -6.95
C LYS A 170 -11.86 -16.18 -5.93
N GLY A 171 -11.03 -17.12 -5.49
CA GLY A 171 -11.31 -17.98 -4.33
C GLY A 171 -12.43 -19.02 -4.51
N SER A 172 -13.16 -19.30 -3.42
CA SER A 172 -14.23 -20.32 -3.36
C SER A 172 -15.41 -20.03 -4.29
N PHE A 173 -15.71 -18.75 -4.52
CA PHE A 173 -16.78 -18.34 -5.44
C PHE A 173 -16.46 -18.72 -6.90
N ALA A 174 -15.20 -18.60 -7.33
CA ALA A 174 -14.77 -19.05 -8.66
C ALA A 174 -14.92 -20.57 -8.83
N GLN A 175 -14.67 -21.35 -7.76
CA GLN A 175 -14.86 -22.80 -7.76
C GLN A 175 -16.34 -23.19 -7.83
N GLN A 176 -17.21 -22.47 -7.12
CA GLN A 176 -18.66 -22.67 -7.15
C GLN A 176 -19.26 -22.33 -8.53
N LEU A 177 -18.75 -21.29 -9.20
CA LEU A 177 -19.18 -20.93 -10.56
C LEU A 177 -18.71 -21.94 -11.62
N ALA A 178 -17.62 -22.66 -11.38
CA ALA A 178 -17.07 -23.65 -12.31
C ALA A 178 -17.81 -25.00 -12.30
N SER A 179 -18.59 -25.30 -11.25
CA SER A 179 -19.43 -26.49 -11.21
C SER A 179 -20.70 -26.26 -12.04
N LEU A 180 -20.85 -26.99 -13.16
CA LEU A 180 -22.08 -27.08 -13.96
C LEU A 180 -23.19 -27.80 -13.20
N ASP A 181 -23.49 -27.37 -11.98
CA ASP A 181 -24.52 -27.98 -11.14
C ASP A 181 -25.90 -27.54 -11.63
N PRO A 182 -26.79 -28.47 -12.05
CA PRO A 182 -28.17 -28.15 -12.41
C PRO A 182 -28.95 -27.44 -11.28
N SER A 183 -28.50 -27.56 -10.04
CA SER A 183 -29.06 -26.83 -8.90
C SER A 183 -28.91 -25.31 -9.03
N LEU A 184 -27.86 -24.82 -9.72
CA LEU A 184 -27.62 -23.40 -9.96
C LEU A 184 -28.71 -22.79 -10.84
N LEU A 185 -29.09 -23.46 -11.93
CA LEU A 185 -30.17 -22.97 -12.79
C LEU A 185 -31.51 -22.86 -12.04
N ARG A 186 -31.76 -23.77 -11.08
CA ARG A 186 -32.94 -23.70 -10.21
C ARG A 186 -32.91 -22.47 -9.31
N ILE A 187 -31.75 -22.13 -8.74
CA ILE A 187 -31.56 -20.91 -7.94
C ILE A 187 -31.75 -19.67 -8.82
N LEU A 188 -31.17 -19.66 -10.03
CA LEU A 188 -31.29 -18.51 -10.93
C LEU A 188 -32.72 -18.29 -11.44
N ARG A 189 -33.54 -19.34 -11.61
CA ARG A 189 -34.97 -19.17 -11.94
C ARG A 189 -35.75 -18.46 -10.82
N GLN A 190 -35.35 -18.64 -9.57
CA GLN A 190 -35.93 -17.87 -8.46
C GLN A 190 -35.53 -16.40 -8.53
N SER A 191 -34.38 -16.08 -9.16
CA SER A 191 -33.90 -14.71 -9.34
C SER A 191 -34.74 -13.86 -10.29
N GLU A 192 -35.46 -14.50 -11.21
CA GLU A 192 -36.25 -13.81 -12.24
C GLU A 192 -37.42 -13.02 -11.63
N ASP A 193 -37.99 -13.55 -10.54
CA ASP A 193 -39.09 -12.93 -9.79
C ASP A 193 -38.60 -12.09 -8.60
N GLN A 194 -37.34 -12.27 -8.17
CA GLN A 194 -36.82 -11.74 -6.90
C GLN A 194 -35.74 -10.66 -7.07
N THR A 195 -35.06 -10.57 -8.21
CA THR A 195 -33.91 -9.68 -8.40
C THR A 195 -34.15 -8.60 -9.45
N TRP A 196 -33.36 -7.53 -9.39
CA TRP A 196 -33.52 -6.33 -10.20
C TRP A 196 -32.69 -6.34 -11.50
N VAL A 197 -31.89 -7.40 -11.72
CA VAL A 197 -31.02 -7.52 -12.90
C VAL A 197 -31.85 -7.73 -14.16
N GLY A 198 -33.00 -8.41 -14.07
CA GLY A 198 -33.91 -8.61 -15.19
C GLY A 198 -33.32 -9.46 -16.34
N CYS A 199 -32.23 -10.19 -16.06
CA CYS A 199 -31.64 -11.14 -16.98
C CYS A 199 -32.39 -12.48 -16.85
N PRO A 200 -32.84 -13.09 -17.95
CA PRO A 200 -33.37 -14.45 -17.95
C PRO A 200 -32.38 -15.43 -17.30
N ALA A 201 -32.88 -16.34 -16.47
CA ALA A 201 -32.09 -17.31 -15.70
C ALA A 201 -31.26 -18.22 -16.61
N GLU A 202 -31.81 -18.66 -17.74
CA GLU A 202 -31.08 -19.44 -18.72
C GLU A 202 -29.90 -18.64 -19.30
N LEU A 203 -30.07 -17.36 -19.62
CA LEU A 203 -28.98 -16.52 -20.11
C LEU A 203 -27.94 -16.23 -19.02
N LEU A 204 -28.38 -15.98 -17.78
CA LEU A 204 -27.49 -15.74 -16.64
C LEU A 204 -26.66 -16.99 -16.28
N TYR A 205 -27.27 -18.17 -16.40
CA TYR A 205 -26.56 -19.45 -16.30
C TYR A 205 -25.52 -19.61 -17.41
N LEU A 206 -25.84 -19.26 -18.66
CA LEU A 206 -24.85 -19.28 -19.74
C LEU A 206 -23.70 -18.31 -19.45
N VAL A 207 -23.96 -17.13 -18.90
CA VAL A 207 -22.90 -16.19 -18.48
C VAL A 207 -21.98 -16.79 -17.41
N SER A 208 -22.51 -17.54 -16.43
CA SER A 208 -21.65 -18.20 -15.42
C SER A 208 -20.75 -19.26 -16.06
N VAL A 209 -21.28 -20.02 -17.03
CA VAL A 209 -20.50 -20.98 -17.81
C VAL A 209 -19.40 -20.29 -18.61
N ILE A 210 -19.72 -19.18 -19.30
CA ILE A 210 -18.72 -18.36 -20.03
C ILE A 210 -17.62 -17.86 -19.08
N ASN A 211 -17.99 -17.35 -17.90
CA ASN A 211 -17.04 -16.87 -16.91
C ASN A 211 -16.05 -17.95 -16.46
N SER A 212 -16.50 -19.21 -16.33
CA SER A 212 -15.63 -20.33 -15.94
C SER A 212 -14.54 -20.64 -16.98
N MET A 213 -14.77 -20.28 -18.26
CA MET A 213 -13.86 -20.54 -19.37
C MET A 213 -12.85 -19.40 -19.61
N ARG A 214 -12.99 -18.26 -18.93
CA ARG A 214 -12.19 -17.04 -19.13
C ARG A 214 -10.67 -17.23 -18.93
N SER A 215 -10.25 -18.29 -18.22
CA SER A 215 -8.83 -18.58 -17.93
C SER A 215 -8.21 -19.65 -18.84
N LEU A 216 -8.98 -20.23 -19.76
CA LEU A 216 -8.53 -21.32 -20.62
C LEU A 216 -7.78 -20.76 -21.84
N SER A 217 -6.64 -21.39 -22.16
CA SER A 217 -5.83 -21.06 -23.35
C SER A 217 -5.83 -22.16 -24.42
N THR A 218 -6.30 -23.36 -24.07
CA THR A 218 -6.44 -24.54 -24.95
C THR A 218 -7.65 -25.35 -24.53
N CYS A 219 -8.39 -25.93 -25.48
CA CYS A 219 -9.63 -26.68 -25.20
C CYS A 219 -9.36 -28.20 -25.12
N SER A 220 -9.75 -28.85 -24.02
CA SER A 220 -9.83 -30.31 -23.89
C SER A 220 -11.15 -30.86 -24.45
N GLU A 221 -11.25 -32.17 -24.71
CA GLU A 221 -12.50 -32.80 -25.20
C GLU A 221 -13.71 -32.52 -24.29
N ALA A 222 -13.50 -32.45 -22.97
CA ALA A 222 -14.55 -32.14 -22.00
C ALA A 222 -15.00 -30.67 -22.05
N GLU A 223 -14.11 -29.75 -22.41
CA GLU A 223 -14.41 -28.33 -22.57
C GLU A 223 -15.10 -28.05 -23.91
N GLN A 224 -14.75 -28.79 -24.96
CA GLN A 224 -15.42 -28.69 -26.26
C GLN A 224 -16.91 -29.05 -26.16
N LEU A 225 -17.24 -30.08 -25.39
CA LEU A 225 -18.63 -30.44 -25.07
C LEU A 225 -19.39 -29.30 -24.37
N LYS A 226 -18.74 -28.59 -23.44
CA LYS A 226 -19.35 -27.43 -22.75
C LYS A 226 -19.59 -26.27 -23.71
N VAL A 227 -18.66 -26.03 -24.62
CA VAL A 227 -18.78 -25.00 -25.67
C VAL A 227 -19.94 -25.34 -26.62
N ASP A 228 -20.09 -26.60 -27.03
CA ASP A 228 -21.19 -27.05 -27.88
C ASP A 228 -22.56 -26.92 -27.18
N GLU A 229 -22.63 -27.26 -25.89
CA GLU A 229 -23.84 -27.07 -25.07
C GLU A 229 -24.20 -25.60 -24.89
N LEU A 230 -23.19 -24.74 -24.71
CA LEU A 230 -23.38 -23.29 -24.61
C LEU A 230 -23.95 -22.70 -25.90
N CYS A 231 -23.35 -23.04 -27.05
CA CYS A 231 -23.84 -22.57 -28.36
C CYS A 231 -25.28 -23.05 -28.62
N LYS A 232 -25.59 -24.32 -28.34
CA LYS A 232 -26.96 -24.83 -28.41
C LYS A 232 -27.91 -24.12 -27.46
N GLY A 233 -27.45 -23.78 -26.26
CA GLY A 233 -28.23 -23.01 -25.28
C GLY A 233 -28.61 -21.63 -25.79
N LEU A 234 -27.66 -20.91 -26.39
CA LEU A 234 -27.88 -19.59 -27.00
C LEU A 234 -28.81 -19.67 -28.20
N ASP A 235 -28.63 -20.65 -29.08
CA ASP A 235 -29.46 -20.83 -30.27
C ASP A 235 -30.92 -21.17 -29.90
N ASN A 236 -31.12 -22.01 -28.87
CA ASN A 236 -32.44 -22.49 -28.46
C ASN A 236 -33.19 -21.50 -27.55
N PHE A 237 -32.50 -20.55 -26.92
CA PHE A 237 -33.17 -19.57 -26.07
C PHE A 237 -34.06 -18.64 -26.91
N SER A 238 -35.36 -18.63 -26.60
CA SER A 238 -36.35 -17.77 -27.23
C SER A 238 -36.71 -16.60 -26.31
N PRO A 239 -36.25 -15.37 -26.57
CA PRO A 239 -36.57 -14.22 -25.73
C PRO A 239 -38.08 -13.95 -25.64
N SER A 240 -38.81 -14.07 -26.75
CA SER A 240 -40.27 -13.92 -26.76
C SER A 240 -40.97 -15.05 -26.00
N GLY A 241 -40.48 -16.29 -26.15
CA GLY A 241 -41.01 -17.44 -25.43
C GLY A 241 -40.77 -17.33 -23.91
N TRP A 242 -39.62 -16.82 -23.49
CA TRP A 242 -39.37 -16.52 -22.08
C TRP A 242 -40.33 -15.44 -21.56
N ALA A 243 -40.51 -14.35 -22.31
CA ALA A 243 -41.41 -13.28 -21.90
C ALA A 243 -42.90 -13.73 -21.86
N GLU A 244 -43.33 -14.63 -22.74
CA GLU A 244 -44.69 -15.19 -22.78
C GLU A 244 -44.97 -16.12 -21.60
N ASN A 245 -43.98 -16.89 -21.18
CA ASN A 245 -44.10 -17.85 -20.08
C ASN A 245 -43.87 -17.21 -18.70
N PHE A 246 -43.59 -15.90 -18.64
CA PHE A 246 -43.37 -15.19 -17.39
C PHE A 246 -44.68 -15.10 -16.57
N PRO A 247 -44.66 -15.35 -15.24
CA PRO A 247 -45.89 -15.43 -14.44
C PRO A 247 -46.76 -14.17 -14.44
N ASP A 248 -46.13 -13.00 -14.55
CA ASP A 248 -46.81 -11.70 -14.68
C ASP A 248 -47.00 -11.33 -16.16
N PRO A 249 -48.23 -11.10 -16.65
CA PRO A 249 -48.47 -10.65 -18.02
C PRO A 249 -48.27 -9.13 -18.22
N GLU A 250 -48.22 -8.30 -17.16
CA GLU A 250 -47.99 -6.86 -17.28
C GLU A 250 -46.56 -6.62 -17.80
N HIS A 251 -46.33 -5.65 -18.70
CA HIS A 251 -45.00 -5.35 -19.29
C HIS A 251 -44.37 -6.42 -20.21
N TYR A 252 -45.18 -7.33 -20.77
CA TYR A 252 -44.71 -8.36 -21.72
C TYR A 252 -43.77 -7.81 -22.81
N GLN A 253 -44.15 -6.70 -23.46
CA GLN A 253 -43.36 -6.10 -24.55
C GLN A 253 -41.98 -5.64 -24.07
N SER A 254 -41.91 -4.95 -22.93
CA SER A 254 -40.66 -4.48 -22.33
C SER A 254 -39.78 -5.66 -21.90
N ARG A 255 -40.35 -6.72 -21.31
CA ARG A 255 -39.62 -7.95 -20.97
C ARG A 255 -39.06 -8.67 -22.20
N SER A 256 -39.86 -8.77 -23.27
CA SER A 256 -39.39 -9.35 -24.52
C SER A 256 -38.20 -8.56 -25.06
N HIS A 257 -38.29 -7.24 -25.13
CA HIS A 257 -37.17 -6.39 -25.55
C HIS A 257 -35.95 -6.52 -24.63
N LEU A 258 -36.15 -6.58 -23.32
CA LEU A 258 -35.08 -6.79 -22.34
C LEU A 258 -34.36 -8.13 -22.57
N ALA A 259 -35.11 -9.21 -22.77
CA ALA A 259 -34.56 -10.54 -23.02
C ALA A 259 -33.77 -10.59 -24.34
N HIS A 260 -34.22 -9.89 -25.39
CA HIS A 260 -33.46 -9.76 -26.63
C HIS A 260 -32.16 -8.96 -26.44
N ALA A 261 -32.20 -7.87 -25.66
CA ALA A 261 -31.02 -7.08 -25.34
C ALA A 261 -29.98 -7.89 -24.55
N TYR A 262 -30.43 -8.67 -23.55
CA TYR A 262 -29.56 -9.58 -22.81
C TYR A 262 -28.99 -10.68 -23.71
N LYS A 263 -29.81 -11.30 -24.55
CA LYS A 263 -29.33 -12.33 -25.48
C LYS A 263 -28.19 -11.80 -26.35
N ALA A 264 -28.39 -10.63 -26.97
CA ALA A 264 -27.40 -9.99 -27.80
C ALA A 264 -26.10 -9.69 -27.03
N ALA A 265 -26.20 -9.20 -25.80
CA ALA A 265 -25.05 -8.93 -24.96
C ALA A 265 -24.31 -10.21 -24.54
N VAL A 266 -25.03 -11.30 -24.25
CA VAL A 266 -24.40 -12.60 -23.92
C VAL A 266 -23.71 -13.19 -25.14
N GLU A 267 -24.29 -13.08 -26.34
CA GLU A 267 -23.66 -13.51 -27.59
C GLU A 267 -22.36 -12.72 -27.88
N VAL A 268 -22.38 -11.39 -27.69
CA VAL A 268 -21.17 -10.55 -27.77
C VAL A 268 -20.14 -10.95 -26.70
N TYR A 269 -20.56 -11.18 -25.47
CA TYR A 269 -19.64 -11.59 -24.40
C TYR A 269 -19.03 -12.98 -24.69
N ALA A 270 -19.83 -13.92 -25.17
CA ALA A 270 -19.40 -15.26 -25.55
C ALA A 270 -18.39 -15.24 -26.69
N SER A 271 -18.54 -14.36 -27.69
CA SER A 271 -17.61 -14.30 -28.81
C SER A 271 -16.19 -13.92 -28.40
N HIS A 272 -16.02 -13.11 -27.36
CA HIS A 272 -14.70 -12.71 -26.88
C HIS A 272 -13.99 -13.78 -26.04
N ILE A 273 -14.74 -14.64 -25.35
CA ILE A 273 -14.18 -15.65 -24.44
C ILE A 273 -14.14 -17.03 -25.07
N VAL A 274 -15.21 -17.42 -25.74
CA VAL A 274 -15.39 -18.75 -26.35
C VAL A 274 -15.12 -18.72 -27.85
N GLY A 275 -15.35 -17.59 -28.52
CA GLY A 275 -15.11 -17.45 -29.96
C GLY A 275 -13.71 -17.87 -30.41
N PRO A 276 -12.62 -17.52 -29.71
CA PRO A 276 -11.26 -18.00 -30.04
C PRO A 276 -11.06 -19.52 -29.93
N LEU A 277 -11.96 -20.23 -29.24
CA LEU A 277 -11.91 -21.69 -29.02
C LEU A 277 -12.73 -22.48 -30.06
N LEU A 278 -13.42 -21.81 -30.99
CA LEU A 278 -14.29 -22.43 -32.00
C LEU A 278 -13.60 -22.51 -33.38
N ASP A 279 -13.75 -23.64 -34.08
CA ASP A 279 -13.35 -23.76 -35.49
C ASP A 279 -14.28 -22.93 -36.40
N GLN A 280 -13.75 -22.46 -37.54
CA GLN A 280 -14.42 -21.54 -38.47
C GLN A 280 -15.73 -22.12 -39.04
N GLY A 281 -16.85 -21.86 -38.37
CA GLY A 281 -18.18 -22.29 -38.83
C GLY A 281 -19.37 -22.04 -37.89
N HIS A 282 -19.18 -21.44 -36.71
CA HIS A 282 -20.24 -21.24 -35.71
C HIS A 282 -20.83 -19.81 -35.68
N ASN A 283 -22.03 -19.67 -35.08
CA ASN A 283 -22.86 -18.45 -34.94
C ASN A 283 -22.23 -17.31 -34.10
N LEU A 284 -20.92 -17.06 -34.17
CA LEU A 284 -20.23 -15.99 -33.44
C LEU A 284 -19.18 -15.28 -34.31
N SER A 285 -19.37 -15.28 -35.63
CA SER A 285 -18.52 -14.55 -36.58
C SER A 285 -18.75 -13.04 -36.54
N ASP A 286 -17.78 -12.24 -36.99
CA ASP A 286 -17.85 -10.77 -36.99
C ASP A 286 -19.10 -10.22 -37.71
N LEU A 287 -19.46 -10.80 -38.86
CA LEU A 287 -20.66 -10.43 -39.63
C LEU A 287 -21.96 -10.75 -38.88
N TYR A 288 -21.98 -11.83 -38.09
CA TYR A 288 -23.12 -12.17 -37.24
C TYR A 288 -23.23 -11.20 -36.06
N LEU A 289 -22.10 -10.85 -35.43
CA LEU A 289 -22.05 -9.92 -34.30
C LEU A 289 -22.49 -8.51 -34.67
N GLU A 290 -22.22 -8.03 -35.89
CA GLU A 290 -22.74 -6.74 -36.36
C GLU A 290 -24.29 -6.73 -36.41
N GLY A 291 -24.90 -7.84 -36.85
CA GLY A 291 -26.35 -8.00 -36.84
C GLY A 291 -26.93 -8.06 -35.43
N VAL A 292 -26.28 -8.82 -34.54
CA VAL A 292 -26.67 -8.99 -33.12
C VAL A 292 -26.60 -7.68 -32.36
N THR A 293 -25.48 -6.95 -32.47
CA THR A 293 -25.28 -5.65 -31.79
C THR A 293 -26.32 -4.63 -32.23
N ARG A 294 -26.59 -4.51 -33.53
CA ARG A 294 -27.63 -3.61 -34.06
C ARG A 294 -29.03 -3.99 -33.54
N SER A 295 -29.36 -5.27 -33.56
CA SER A 295 -30.64 -5.77 -33.03
C SER A 295 -30.79 -5.48 -31.54
N GLY A 296 -29.74 -5.73 -30.74
CA GLY A 296 -29.71 -5.44 -29.30
C GLY A 296 -29.97 -3.96 -29.01
N ILE A 297 -29.32 -3.03 -29.72
CA ILE A 297 -29.53 -1.58 -29.56
C ILE A 297 -30.98 -1.18 -29.86
N LEU A 298 -31.57 -1.70 -30.93
CA LEU A 298 -32.96 -1.41 -31.29
C LEU A 298 -33.95 -1.93 -30.25
N HIS A 299 -33.70 -3.09 -29.65
CA HIS A 299 -34.51 -3.61 -28.56
C HIS A 299 -34.36 -2.76 -27.28
N MET A 300 -33.14 -2.33 -26.94
CA MET A 300 -32.91 -1.43 -25.80
C MET A 300 -33.62 -0.09 -25.97
N LEU A 301 -33.59 0.51 -27.17
CA LEU A 301 -34.30 1.76 -27.47
C LEU A 301 -35.83 1.62 -27.48
N SER A 302 -36.35 0.41 -27.71
CA SER A 302 -37.79 0.13 -27.65
C SER A 302 -38.33 0.09 -26.22
N ILE A 303 -37.46 0.08 -25.19
CA ILE A 303 -37.86 0.18 -23.78
C ILE A 303 -37.93 1.66 -23.39
N SER A 304 -39.13 2.12 -23.00
CA SER A 304 -39.34 3.52 -22.60
C SER A 304 -38.48 3.91 -21.40
N ALA A 305 -38.00 5.15 -21.36
CA ALA A 305 -37.30 5.71 -20.18
C ALA A 305 -38.17 5.74 -18.91
N GLN A 306 -39.50 5.66 -19.05
CA GLN A 306 -40.43 5.55 -17.92
C GLN A 306 -40.75 4.10 -17.53
N ASP A 307 -40.31 3.11 -18.31
CA ASP A 307 -40.49 1.70 -17.98
C ASP A 307 -39.49 1.28 -16.90
N PHE A 308 -39.94 0.49 -15.92
CA PHE A 308 -39.11 0.09 -14.79
C PHE A 308 -37.93 -0.83 -15.20
N HIS A 309 -38.03 -1.50 -16.35
CA HIS A 309 -36.98 -2.39 -16.88
C HIS A 309 -35.79 -1.62 -17.45
N VAL A 310 -35.90 -0.31 -17.70
CA VAL A 310 -34.81 0.48 -18.30
C VAL A 310 -33.53 0.40 -17.45
N LYS A 311 -33.64 0.32 -16.12
CA LYS A 311 -32.47 0.19 -15.22
C LYS A 311 -31.68 -1.11 -15.42
N SER A 312 -32.34 -2.15 -15.92
CA SER A 312 -31.75 -3.46 -16.20
C SER A 312 -30.92 -3.47 -17.49
N LEU A 313 -30.87 -2.34 -18.22
CA LEU A 313 -30.12 -2.22 -19.46
C LEU A 313 -28.63 -1.86 -19.28
N VAL A 314 -28.17 -1.54 -18.06
CA VAL A 314 -26.79 -1.07 -17.84
C VAL A 314 -25.75 -2.05 -18.39
N TRP A 315 -25.85 -3.32 -18.00
CA TRP A 315 -24.92 -4.35 -18.46
C TRP A 315 -25.02 -4.62 -19.97
N PRO A 316 -26.20 -4.90 -20.56
CA PRO A 316 -26.27 -5.15 -22.00
C PRO A 316 -25.92 -3.93 -22.84
N ALA A 317 -26.25 -2.71 -22.41
CA ALA A 317 -25.84 -1.47 -23.09
C ALA A 317 -24.33 -1.27 -23.05
N PHE A 318 -23.67 -1.65 -21.96
CA PHE A 318 -22.22 -1.57 -21.84
C PHE A 318 -21.53 -2.61 -22.74
N VAL A 319 -21.92 -3.88 -22.65
CA VAL A 319 -21.30 -4.98 -23.40
C VAL A 319 -21.49 -4.80 -24.90
N VAL A 320 -22.72 -4.54 -25.36
CA VAL A 320 -23.00 -4.24 -26.76
C VAL A 320 -22.32 -2.93 -27.17
N GLY A 321 -22.33 -1.92 -26.30
CA GLY A 321 -21.68 -0.63 -26.53
C GLY A 321 -20.18 -0.71 -26.78
N ALA A 322 -19.49 -1.57 -26.03
CA ALA A 322 -18.04 -1.76 -26.11
C ALA A 322 -17.58 -2.39 -27.44
N GLU A 323 -18.46 -3.15 -28.09
CA GLU A 323 -18.21 -3.81 -29.36
C GLU A 323 -18.33 -2.86 -30.58
N ILE A 324 -19.13 -1.80 -30.43
CA ILE A 324 -19.50 -0.94 -31.56
C ILE A 324 -18.33 -0.08 -32.06
N GLN A 325 -18.11 -0.11 -33.37
CA GLN A 325 -17.24 0.85 -34.06
C GLN A 325 -18.00 1.99 -34.75
N ALA A 326 -19.20 1.71 -35.26
CA ALA A 326 -19.98 2.65 -36.07
C ALA A 326 -20.47 3.88 -35.28
N ALA A 327 -20.26 5.09 -35.83
CA ALA A 327 -20.53 6.35 -35.16
C ALA A 327 -22.02 6.60 -34.86
N ASP A 328 -22.92 6.13 -35.74
CA ASP A 328 -24.37 6.21 -35.58
C ASP A 328 -24.85 5.36 -34.39
N LEU A 329 -24.33 4.14 -34.27
CA LEU A 329 -24.66 3.24 -33.16
C LEU A 329 -24.12 3.76 -31.81
N LYS A 330 -22.95 4.41 -31.78
CA LYS A 330 -22.43 5.09 -30.57
C LYS A 330 -23.37 6.19 -30.06
N ILE A 331 -24.00 6.94 -30.97
CA ILE A 331 -25.01 7.96 -30.61
C ILE A 331 -26.23 7.28 -29.96
N MET A 332 -26.70 6.17 -30.53
CA MET A 332 -27.82 5.41 -29.98
C MET A 332 -27.52 4.86 -28.58
N VAL A 333 -26.32 4.34 -28.35
CA VAL A 333 -25.90 3.86 -27.01
C VAL A 333 -25.83 4.99 -25.99
N ARG A 334 -25.34 6.17 -26.36
CA ARG A 334 -25.39 7.36 -25.48
C ARG A 334 -26.83 7.69 -25.08
N GLU A 335 -27.78 7.58 -26.00
CA GLU A 335 -29.19 7.81 -25.70
C GLU A 335 -29.77 6.74 -24.77
N ILE A 336 -29.38 5.47 -24.93
CA ILE A 336 -29.76 4.40 -23.99
C ILE A 336 -29.26 4.74 -22.58
N PHE A 337 -27.96 5.05 -22.41
CA PHE A 337 -27.42 5.41 -21.08
C PHE A 337 -28.06 6.68 -20.51
N ARG A 338 -28.42 7.65 -21.36
CA ARG A 338 -29.19 8.82 -20.95
C ARG A 338 -30.58 8.42 -20.43
N ASN A 339 -31.29 7.52 -21.11
CA ASN A 339 -32.60 7.02 -20.67
C ASN A 339 -32.51 6.28 -19.34
N ILE A 340 -31.48 5.44 -19.18
CA ILE A 340 -31.19 4.77 -17.91
C ILE A 340 -30.96 5.81 -16.81
N TRP A 341 -30.11 6.80 -17.07
CA TRP A 341 -29.78 7.87 -16.11
C TRP A 341 -31.00 8.69 -15.69
N ILE A 342 -31.86 9.07 -16.64
CA ILE A 342 -33.09 9.83 -16.35
C ILE A 342 -34.02 9.06 -15.41
N SER A 343 -34.05 7.73 -15.54
CA SER A 343 -34.90 6.86 -14.73
C SER A 343 -34.30 6.55 -13.36
N SER A 344 -32.98 6.28 -13.29
CA SER A 344 -32.34 5.72 -12.10
C SER A 344 -31.43 6.68 -11.32
N CYS A 345 -30.87 7.71 -11.97
CA CYS A 345 -29.83 8.59 -11.42
C CYS A 345 -28.61 7.85 -10.81
N CYS A 346 -28.34 6.62 -11.24
CA CYS A 346 -27.28 5.79 -10.69
C CYS A 346 -25.91 6.19 -11.25
N TYR A 347 -24.91 6.44 -10.38
CA TYR A 347 -23.59 6.93 -10.78
C TYR A 347 -22.79 5.91 -11.62
N ASN A 348 -23.08 4.62 -11.46
CA ASN A 348 -22.52 3.56 -12.30
C ASN A 348 -22.83 3.72 -13.80
N VAL A 349 -23.97 4.32 -14.16
CA VAL A 349 -24.33 4.67 -15.55
C VAL A 349 -23.33 5.66 -16.12
N ARG A 350 -22.93 6.65 -15.31
CA ARG A 350 -21.94 7.65 -15.67
C ARG A 350 -20.56 7.01 -15.86
N ASN A 351 -20.14 6.16 -14.91
CA ASN A 351 -18.85 5.47 -15.01
C ASN A 351 -18.81 4.54 -16.23
N ALA A 352 -19.91 3.83 -16.51
CA ALA A 352 -20.05 2.94 -17.66
C ALA A 352 -19.90 3.71 -18.98
N ILE A 353 -20.60 4.84 -19.15
CA ILE A 353 -20.46 5.63 -20.39
C ILE A 353 -19.09 6.30 -20.50
N GLU A 354 -18.52 6.83 -19.41
CA GLU A 354 -17.16 7.39 -19.42
C GLU A 354 -16.11 6.34 -19.83
N MET A 355 -16.29 5.09 -19.40
CA MET A 355 -15.44 3.97 -19.82
C MET A 355 -15.65 3.61 -21.30
N LEU A 356 -16.89 3.60 -21.80
CA LEU A 356 -17.17 3.38 -23.22
C LEU A 356 -16.53 4.46 -24.10
N GLU A 357 -16.56 5.73 -23.69
CA GLU A 357 -15.87 6.81 -24.43
C GLU A 357 -14.37 6.55 -24.52
N ARG A 358 -13.73 6.00 -23.48
CA ARG A 358 -12.32 5.60 -23.51
C ARG A 358 -12.09 4.41 -24.45
N ILE A 359 -12.97 3.40 -24.40
CA ILE A 359 -12.93 2.23 -25.29
C ILE A 359 -13.07 2.67 -26.76
N TRP A 360 -13.94 3.63 -27.05
CA TRP A 360 -14.18 4.14 -28.40
C TRP A 360 -13.08 5.06 -28.92
N ALA A 361 -12.32 5.70 -28.03
CA ALA A 361 -11.21 6.60 -28.35
C ALA A 361 -9.89 5.89 -28.66
N ARG A 362 -9.83 4.55 -28.56
CA ARG A 362 -8.65 3.74 -28.91
C ARG A 362 -8.30 3.86 -30.40
N ASP A 363 -7.00 3.81 -30.71
CA ASP A 363 -6.51 3.73 -32.09
C ASP A 363 -6.76 2.34 -32.69
N ASP A 364 -6.88 2.24 -34.02
CA ASP A 364 -7.30 1.01 -34.69
C ASP A 364 -6.30 -0.16 -34.52
N ASP A 365 -5.01 0.13 -34.39
CA ASP A 365 -3.97 -0.87 -34.08
C ASP A 365 -4.13 -1.47 -32.67
N GLU A 366 -4.54 -0.68 -31.67
CA GLU A 366 -4.80 -1.18 -30.31
C GLU A 366 -6.06 -2.05 -30.24
N LYS A 367 -7.08 -1.71 -31.04
CA LYS A 367 -8.33 -2.50 -31.13
C LYS A 367 -8.10 -3.88 -31.74
N MET A 368 -7.22 -3.97 -32.75
CA MET A 368 -6.87 -5.26 -33.37
C MET A 368 -6.00 -6.13 -32.48
N ALA A 369 -5.14 -5.53 -31.64
CA ALA A 369 -4.23 -6.26 -30.77
C ALA A 369 -4.89 -6.79 -29.48
N LYS A 370 -5.94 -6.12 -28.96
CA LYS A 370 -6.57 -6.46 -27.67
C LYS A 370 -8.09 -6.25 -27.68
N SER A 371 -8.84 -7.30 -27.34
CA SER A 371 -10.28 -7.20 -27.02
C SER A 371 -10.55 -6.10 -26.00
N TRP A 372 -11.72 -5.44 -26.06
CA TRP A 372 -12.13 -4.46 -25.05
C TRP A 372 -12.19 -5.07 -23.64
N LEU A 373 -12.41 -6.38 -23.50
CA LEU A 373 -12.31 -7.11 -22.24
C LEU A 373 -10.88 -7.11 -21.69
N ASN A 374 -9.88 -7.30 -22.56
CA ASN A 374 -8.47 -7.22 -22.19
C ASN A 374 -8.07 -5.77 -21.88
N TYR A 375 -8.62 -4.78 -22.58
CA TYR A 375 -8.39 -3.36 -22.30
C TYR A 375 -8.94 -2.93 -20.93
N LEU A 376 -10.14 -3.40 -20.56
CA LEU A 376 -10.69 -3.19 -19.21
C LEU A 376 -9.82 -3.82 -18.11
N CYS A 377 -9.09 -4.89 -18.45
CA CYS A 377 -8.14 -5.53 -17.55
C CYS A 377 -6.70 -4.98 -17.65
N MET A 378 -6.34 -4.23 -18.71
CA MET A 378 -4.97 -3.84 -19.03
C MET A 378 -4.89 -2.45 -19.68
N SER A 379 -5.12 -1.38 -18.91
CA SER A 379 -4.35 -0.16 -19.18
C SER A 379 -2.87 -0.51 -18.97
N ALA A 380 -1.99 -0.18 -19.91
CA ALA A 380 -0.55 -0.37 -19.68
C ALA A 380 -0.18 0.30 -18.34
N PRO A 381 0.44 -0.42 -17.38
CA PRO A 381 0.75 0.14 -16.08
C PRO A 381 1.68 1.33 -16.27
N HIS A 382 1.59 2.33 -15.39
CA HIS A 382 2.56 3.41 -15.40
C HIS A 382 3.98 2.83 -15.29
N PRO A 383 5.00 3.39 -15.98
CA PRO A 383 6.35 2.78 -16.00
C PRO A 383 6.98 2.55 -14.62
N LEU A 384 6.59 3.36 -13.63
CA LEU A 384 7.03 3.26 -12.24
C LEU A 384 6.21 2.32 -11.35
N CYS A 385 5.12 1.72 -11.84
CA CYS A 385 4.39 0.70 -11.09
C CYS A 385 5.36 -0.40 -10.63
N PRO A 386 5.36 -0.81 -9.36
CA PRO A 386 6.03 -2.05 -8.96
C PRO A 386 5.58 -3.23 -9.84
N LEU A 387 6.38 -4.29 -9.95
CA LEU A 387 5.94 -5.46 -10.72
C LEU A 387 4.65 -6.03 -10.12
N SER A 388 3.67 -6.38 -10.94
CA SER A 388 2.52 -7.15 -10.48
C SER A 388 2.90 -8.61 -10.20
N GLY A 389 2.02 -9.34 -9.50
CA GLY A 389 2.29 -10.76 -9.24
C GLY A 389 2.39 -11.61 -10.51
N ALA A 390 1.66 -11.23 -11.57
CA ALA A 390 1.78 -11.86 -12.88
C ALA A 390 3.12 -11.53 -13.55
N GLU A 391 3.58 -10.28 -13.46
CA GLU A 391 4.88 -9.86 -14.00
C GLU A 391 6.06 -10.54 -13.28
N ILE A 392 5.98 -10.69 -11.95
CA ILE A 392 6.98 -11.43 -11.15
C ILE A 392 7.09 -12.88 -11.64
N LYS A 393 5.95 -13.57 -11.73
CA LYS A 393 5.90 -14.96 -12.18
C LYS A 393 6.42 -15.10 -13.62
N ALA A 394 6.03 -14.19 -14.51
CA ALA A 394 6.48 -14.19 -15.89
C ALA A 394 8.00 -13.99 -16.00
N ALA A 395 8.57 -13.02 -15.26
CA ALA A 395 10.00 -12.77 -15.24
C ALA A 395 10.79 -13.99 -14.73
N ALA A 396 10.33 -14.59 -13.62
CA ALA A 396 10.94 -15.79 -13.05
C ALA A 396 10.89 -16.97 -14.04
N GLN A 397 9.74 -17.19 -14.70
CA GLN A 397 9.55 -18.27 -15.66
C GLN A 397 10.45 -18.13 -16.89
N VAL A 398 10.65 -16.90 -17.39
CA VAL A 398 11.58 -16.63 -18.51
C VAL A 398 13.01 -17.05 -18.15
N ILE A 399 13.48 -16.72 -16.94
CA ILE A 399 14.82 -17.15 -16.48
C ILE A 399 14.88 -18.66 -16.22
N GLN A 400 13.87 -19.25 -15.59
CA GLN A 400 13.81 -20.70 -15.37
C GLN A 400 13.89 -21.49 -16.69
N THR A 401 13.20 -21.01 -17.73
CA THR A 401 13.21 -21.65 -19.06
C THR A 401 14.55 -21.50 -19.78
N ALA A 402 15.36 -20.49 -19.42
CA ALA A 402 16.71 -20.34 -19.95
C ALA A 402 17.71 -21.37 -19.40
N TRP A 403 17.36 -22.09 -18.32
CA TRP A 403 18.15 -23.16 -17.73
C TRP A 403 17.57 -24.55 -18.06
N PRO A 404 18.40 -25.63 -18.08
CA PRO A 404 17.89 -26.99 -18.18
C PRO A 404 16.92 -27.31 -17.03
N THR A 405 15.88 -28.10 -17.29
CA THR A 405 14.84 -28.45 -16.30
C THR A 405 15.34 -29.17 -15.04
N SER A 406 16.55 -29.74 -15.08
CA SER A 406 17.22 -30.33 -13.91
C SER A 406 17.83 -29.29 -12.96
N VAL A 407 17.95 -28.03 -13.38
CA VAL A 407 18.53 -26.94 -12.58
C VAL A 407 17.43 -26.27 -11.78
N SER A 408 17.60 -26.24 -10.46
CA SER A 408 16.71 -25.51 -9.57
C SER A 408 17.34 -24.18 -9.16
N LEU A 409 16.54 -23.12 -9.17
CA LEU A 409 16.97 -21.77 -8.84
C LEU A 409 16.42 -21.35 -7.47
N ARG A 410 17.17 -20.51 -6.76
CA ARG A 410 16.70 -19.76 -5.60
C ARG A 410 16.75 -18.28 -5.93
N PHE A 411 15.59 -17.68 -6.17
CA PHE A 411 15.50 -16.24 -6.38
C PHE A 411 15.75 -15.51 -5.06
N LYS A 412 16.54 -14.45 -5.12
CA LYS A 412 16.83 -13.56 -4.00
C LYS A 412 16.07 -12.23 -4.12
N VAL A 413 15.79 -11.85 -5.37
CA VAL A 413 14.93 -10.72 -5.76
C VAL A 413 14.39 -10.95 -7.17
N VAL A 414 13.13 -10.58 -7.38
CA VAL A 414 12.51 -10.27 -8.68
C VAL A 414 11.77 -8.95 -8.50
N THR A 415 12.29 -7.87 -9.08
CA THR A 415 11.75 -6.51 -8.87
C THR A 415 11.77 -5.69 -10.15
N LEU A 416 11.13 -4.52 -10.13
CA LEU A 416 11.15 -3.61 -11.27
C LEU A 416 12.59 -3.16 -11.53
N SER A 417 13.06 -3.32 -12.76
CA SER A 417 14.21 -2.54 -13.22
C SER A 417 13.66 -1.17 -13.62
N GLU A 418 13.86 -0.17 -12.77
CA GLU A 418 13.40 1.21 -13.04
C GLU A 418 13.85 1.63 -14.45
N PRO A 419 12.97 2.24 -15.27
CA PRO A 419 13.37 2.73 -16.58
C PRO A 419 14.49 3.77 -16.44
N ALA A 420 15.40 3.79 -17.41
CA ALA A 420 16.49 4.76 -17.43
C ALA A 420 15.94 6.18 -17.32
N LYS A 421 16.59 7.05 -16.53
CA LYS A 421 16.12 8.44 -16.34
C LYS A 421 16.01 9.19 -17.68
N GLY A 422 16.91 8.90 -18.62
CA GLY A 422 16.90 9.44 -19.98
C GLY A 422 15.68 9.06 -20.83
N GLU A 423 14.97 7.99 -20.48
CA GLU A 423 13.70 7.58 -21.12
C GLU A 423 12.49 8.06 -20.32
N LEU A 424 12.56 7.94 -18.99
CA LEU A 424 11.42 8.21 -18.11
C LEU A 424 11.15 9.71 -17.92
N ALA A 425 12.18 10.55 -17.73
CA ALA A 425 11.99 11.98 -17.53
C ALA A 425 11.25 12.64 -18.72
N PRO A 426 11.65 12.42 -19.99
CA PRO A 426 10.89 12.93 -21.15
C PRO A 426 9.46 12.40 -21.22
N TYR A 427 9.23 11.13 -20.84
CA TYR A 427 7.89 10.55 -20.79
C TYR A 427 7.01 11.28 -19.76
N LEU A 428 7.52 11.50 -18.53
CA LEU A 428 6.80 12.22 -17.48
C LEU A 428 6.48 13.65 -17.90
N ASP A 429 7.47 14.38 -18.42
CA ASP A 429 7.31 15.75 -18.92
C ASP A 429 6.24 15.87 -20.01
N ALA A 430 6.21 14.90 -20.92
CA ALA A 430 5.20 14.87 -21.98
C ALA A 430 3.80 14.57 -21.40
N LYS A 431 3.68 13.64 -20.45
CA LYS A 431 2.42 13.34 -19.76
C LYS A 431 1.88 14.53 -18.98
N ASP A 432 2.75 15.26 -18.29
CA ASP A 432 2.37 16.47 -17.56
C ASP A 432 1.83 17.58 -18.49
N LYS A 433 2.33 17.64 -19.72
CA LYS A 433 1.88 18.57 -20.76
C LYS A 433 0.64 18.07 -21.51
N GLY A 434 0.09 16.91 -21.15
CA GLY A 434 -1.03 16.28 -21.85
C GLY A 434 -0.68 15.80 -23.27
N LEU A 435 0.61 15.57 -23.55
CA LEU A 435 1.11 15.12 -24.84
C LEU A 435 1.18 13.58 -24.89
N SER A 436 1.10 13.03 -26.10
CA SER A 436 1.38 11.62 -26.34
C SER A 436 2.89 11.37 -26.21
N ALA A 437 3.25 10.24 -25.60
CA ALA A 437 4.64 9.83 -25.38
C ALA A 437 4.74 8.31 -25.43
N THR A 438 5.80 7.83 -26.07
CA THR A 438 6.13 6.41 -26.10
C THR A 438 6.49 5.95 -24.69
N GLN A 439 5.82 4.89 -24.24
CA GLN A 439 6.07 4.33 -22.93
C GLN A 439 7.42 3.59 -22.91
N PRO A 440 8.27 3.78 -21.87
CA PRO A 440 9.47 2.97 -21.70
C PRO A 440 9.15 1.49 -21.59
N ASP A 441 10.08 0.66 -22.07
CA ASP A 441 9.99 -0.79 -21.98
C ASP A 441 9.92 -1.27 -20.52
N ARG A 442 9.06 -2.25 -20.27
CA ARG A 442 8.85 -2.84 -18.95
C ARG A 442 9.91 -3.90 -18.70
N ARG A 443 10.76 -3.69 -17.69
CA ARG A 443 11.88 -4.59 -17.36
C ARG A 443 11.82 -5.08 -15.92
N ALA A 444 12.16 -6.34 -15.72
CA ALA A 444 12.35 -6.94 -14.40
C ALA A 444 13.85 -7.20 -14.16
N PHE A 445 14.30 -6.84 -12.97
CA PHE A 445 15.60 -7.17 -12.42
C PHE A 445 15.49 -8.43 -11.56
N LEU A 446 16.40 -9.38 -11.73
CA LEU A 446 16.44 -10.62 -10.96
C LEU A 446 17.86 -10.87 -10.43
N ALA A 447 17.97 -11.33 -9.19
CA ALA A 447 19.20 -11.95 -8.69
C ALA A 447 18.86 -13.32 -8.09
N TYR A 448 19.66 -14.33 -8.39
CA TYR A 448 19.36 -15.71 -8.01
C TYR A 448 20.60 -16.59 -7.93
N TYR A 449 20.52 -17.64 -7.13
CA TYR A 449 21.51 -18.73 -7.09
C TYR A 449 20.99 -19.94 -7.86
N ILE A 450 21.93 -20.73 -8.39
CA ILE A 450 21.66 -22.14 -8.70
C ILE A 450 21.75 -22.92 -7.37
N ARG A 451 20.67 -23.60 -6.97
CA ARG A 451 20.60 -24.30 -5.67
C ARG A 451 21.69 -25.36 -5.55
N GLY A 452 22.29 -25.45 -4.36
CA GLY A 452 23.39 -26.39 -4.09
C GLY A 452 24.75 -25.93 -4.61
N THR A 453 24.88 -24.69 -5.09
CA THR A 453 26.13 -24.14 -5.63
C THR A 453 26.35 -22.69 -5.17
N ASP A 454 27.56 -22.20 -5.34
CA ASP A 454 27.95 -20.80 -5.11
C ASP A 454 27.68 -19.89 -6.34
N LEU A 455 27.03 -20.41 -7.38
CA LEU A 455 26.84 -19.71 -8.65
C LEU A 455 25.72 -18.67 -8.55
N PHE A 456 26.11 -17.46 -8.16
CA PHE A 456 25.22 -16.30 -8.08
C PHE A 456 25.12 -15.56 -9.42
N HIS A 457 23.91 -15.19 -9.80
CA HIS A 457 23.61 -14.51 -11.06
C HIS A 457 22.76 -13.26 -10.87
N GLU A 458 22.95 -12.30 -11.75
CA GLU A 458 22.09 -11.13 -11.98
C GLU A 458 21.51 -11.19 -13.39
N ALA A 459 20.24 -10.88 -13.57
CA ALA A 459 19.59 -10.87 -14.88
C ALA A 459 18.60 -9.70 -15.05
N VAL A 460 18.40 -9.30 -16.30
CA VAL A 460 17.35 -8.36 -16.70
C VAL A 460 16.47 -9.02 -17.75
N VAL A 461 15.17 -9.07 -17.49
CA VAL A 461 14.14 -9.58 -18.40
C VAL A 461 13.29 -8.42 -18.89
N ASN A 462 13.19 -8.26 -20.20
CA ASN A 462 12.25 -7.33 -20.82
C ASN A 462 10.89 -8.01 -20.95
N LEU A 463 9.94 -7.59 -20.11
CA LEU A 463 8.59 -8.12 -20.05
C LEU A 463 7.74 -7.66 -21.25
N THR A 464 8.05 -6.50 -21.84
CA THR A 464 7.40 -6.06 -23.09
C THR A 464 7.64 -7.06 -24.23
N SER A 465 8.88 -7.54 -24.37
CA SER A 465 9.29 -8.46 -25.45
C SER A 465 9.33 -9.93 -25.05
N GLY A 466 9.23 -10.25 -23.75
CA GLY A 466 9.33 -11.61 -23.20
C GLY A 466 10.74 -12.21 -23.29
N LYS A 467 11.79 -11.39 -23.31
CA LYS A 467 13.18 -11.84 -23.56
C LYS A 467 14.13 -11.51 -22.41
N VAL A 468 15.11 -12.38 -22.22
CA VAL A 468 16.28 -12.10 -21.37
C VAL A 468 17.20 -11.12 -22.10
N GLU A 469 17.41 -9.93 -21.55
CA GLU A 469 18.35 -8.94 -22.09
C GLU A 469 19.75 -9.14 -21.54
N SER A 470 19.87 -9.57 -20.28
CA SER A 470 21.14 -9.93 -19.67
C SER A 470 20.96 -11.05 -18.63
N ASN A 471 21.98 -11.89 -18.50
CA ASN A 471 22.08 -12.91 -17.46
C ASN A 471 23.57 -13.17 -17.18
N LEU A 472 24.08 -12.61 -16.09
CA LEU A 472 25.49 -12.51 -15.77
C LEU A 472 25.80 -13.30 -14.51
N LYS A 473 26.79 -14.20 -14.59
CA LYS A 473 27.39 -14.82 -13.40
C LYS A 473 28.22 -13.77 -12.67
N LEU A 474 27.97 -13.60 -11.38
CA LEU A 474 28.70 -12.67 -10.51
C LEU A 474 30.02 -13.30 -10.01
N GLY A 475 30.95 -12.43 -9.64
CA GLY A 475 32.30 -12.81 -9.22
C GLY A 475 32.37 -13.33 -7.78
N ALA A 476 33.58 -13.72 -7.36
CA ALA A 476 33.85 -14.08 -5.97
C ALA A 476 33.56 -12.91 -5.01
N ASN A 477 33.20 -13.21 -3.76
CA ASN A 477 32.88 -12.23 -2.72
C ASN A 477 31.67 -11.33 -3.03
N VAL A 478 30.78 -11.77 -3.93
CA VAL A 478 29.51 -11.11 -4.21
C VAL A 478 28.41 -12.08 -3.80
N HIS A 479 27.68 -11.71 -2.74
CA HIS A 479 26.67 -12.58 -2.17
C HIS A 479 25.30 -11.89 -2.13
N GLY A 480 24.26 -12.64 -2.51
CA GLY A 480 22.88 -12.21 -2.34
C GLY A 480 22.48 -11.97 -0.87
N ASN A 481 21.47 -11.12 -0.72
CA ASN A 481 20.77 -10.82 0.54
C ASN A 481 20.20 -12.09 1.20
N VAL A 482 19.76 -12.00 2.44
CA VAL A 482 18.96 -13.01 3.14
C VAL A 482 17.53 -13.00 2.58
N ASP A 483 16.88 -14.16 2.58
CA ASP A 483 15.43 -14.25 2.41
C ASP A 483 14.82 -15.06 3.56
N TYR A 484 13.51 -14.91 3.77
CA TYR A 484 12.82 -15.46 4.95
C TYR A 484 12.93 -16.99 5.05
N ASP A 485 12.68 -17.70 3.95
CA ASP A 485 12.78 -19.16 3.92
C ASP A 485 14.22 -19.64 4.21
N GLU A 486 15.22 -18.83 3.84
CA GLU A 486 16.64 -19.12 4.07
C GLU A 486 16.97 -19.03 5.56
N ALA A 487 16.52 -17.97 6.21
CA ALA A 487 16.73 -17.76 7.64
C ALA A 487 16.08 -18.88 8.46
N GLN A 488 14.82 -19.23 8.18
CA GLN A 488 14.13 -20.33 8.87
C GLN A 488 14.83 -21.68 8.69
N LEU A 489 15.36 -21.95 7.50
CA LEU A 489 16.13 -23.16 7.24
C LEU A 489 17.41 -23.21 8.08
N VAL A 490 18.15 -22.09 8.15
CA VAL A 490 19.39 -21.97 8.91
C VAL A 490 19.14 -22.12 10.41
N GLU A 491 18.08 -21.51 10.94
CA GLU A 491 17.65 -21.63 12.33
C GLU A 491 17.42 -23.11 12.69
N LYS A 492 16.58 -23.79 11.89
CA LYS A 492 16.27 -25.20 12.08
C LYS A 492 17.53 -26.07 12.09
N ILE A 493 18.43 -25.85 11.13
CA ILE A 493 19.69 -26.63 11.03
C ILE A 493 20.56 -26.43 12.26
N ALA A 494 20.68 -25.20 12.76
CA ALA A 494 21.46 -24.92 13.95
C ALA A 494 20.88 -25.60 15.21
N LEU A 495 19.55 -25.58 15.36
CA LEU A 495 18.87 -26.16 16.53
C LEU A 495 18.82 -27.70 16.50
N GLU A 496 18.82 -28.32 15.32
CA GLU A 496 18.72 -29.79 15.17
C GLU A 496 20.09 -30.49 15.03
N ASP A 497 21.19 -29.76 14.77
CA ASP A 497 22.49 -30.39 14.53
C ASP A 497 23.05 -31.11 15.79
N PRO A 498 23.42 -32.41 15.69
CA PRO A 498 23.90 -33.18 16.84
C PRO A 498 25.15 -32.61 17.53
N LYS A 499 26.02 -31.90 16.80
CA LYS A 499 27.22 -31.28 17.38
C LYS A 499 26.84 -30.05 18.18
N VAL A 500 25.89 -29.24 17.70
CA VAL A 500 25.38 -28.08 18.45
C VAL A 500 24.66 -28.54 19.71
N LEU A 501 23.79 -29.56 19.61
CA LEU A 501 23.13 -30.17 20.76
C LEU A 501 24.12 -30.73 21.78
N ALA A 502 25.25 -31.30 21.34
CA ALA A 502 26.30 -31.78 22.22
C ALA A 502 27.01 -30.65 23.00
N GLU A 503 27.18 -29.47 22.39
CA GLU A 503 27.68 -28.28 23.08
C GLU A 503 26.65 -27.72 24.07
N ILE A 504 25.38 -27.60 23.66
CA ILE A 504 24.28 -27.15 24.54
C ILE A 504 24.17 -28.04 25.77
N LYS A 505 24.33 -29.37 25.63
CA LYS A 505 24.29 -30.31 26.76
C LYS A 505 25.33 -30.00 27.85
N LYS A 506 26.47 -29.39 27.49
CA LYS A 506 27.52 -29.01 28.47
C LYS A 506 27.09 -27.86 29.37
N LEU A 507 26.06 -27.09 28.99
CA LEU A 507 25.49 -26.03 29.81
C LEU A 507 24.56 -26.55 30.92
N GLU A 508 24.21 -27.85 30.93
CA GLU A 508 23.33 -28.44 31.95
C GLU A 508 22.03 -27.62 32.16
N LEU A 509 21.41 -27.18 31.06
CA LEU A 509 20.21 -26.34 31.11
C LEU A 509 19.07 -27.04 31.87
N PRO A 510 18.21 -26.29 32.59
CA PRO A 510 17.06 -26.86 33.30
C PRO A 510 16.17 -27.72 32.38
N GLU A 511 15.59 -28.78 32.94
CA GLU A 511 14.67 -29.65 32.19
C GLU A 511 13.49 -28.84 31.65
N GLY A 512 13.15 -29.04 30.37
CA GLY A 512 12.06 -28.32 29.69
C GLY A 512 12.46 -26.98 29.06
N THR A 513 13.73 -26.56 29.16
CA THR A 513 14.24 -25.35 28.50
C THR A 513 14.06 -25.42 26.97
N VAL A 514 13.62 -24.31 26.38
CA VAL A 514 13.52 -24.12 24.92
C VAL A 514 14.62 -23.18 24.45
N VAL A 515 15.49 -23.66 23.56
CA VAL A 515 16.56 -22.88 22.92
C VAL A 515 16.02 -22.21 21.65
N CYS A 516 16.37 -20.95 21.46
CA CYS A 516 16.04 -20.14 20.28
C CYS A 516 17.33 -19.79 19.53
N ALA A 517 17.20 -19.45 18.25
CA ALA A 517 18.35 -19.12 17.42
C ALA A 517 18.02 -17.96 16.47
N ASP A 518 18.94 -17.00 16.38
CA ASP A 518 18.86 -15.88 15.45
C ASP A 518 19.97 -16.04 14.38
N PRO A 519 19.61 -16.47 13.16
CA PRO A 519 20.51 -16.47 12.02
C PRO A 519 20.89 -15.04 11.62
N TRP A 520 22.18 -14.72 11.73
CA TRP A 520 22.73 -13.45 11.30
C TRP A 520 23.60 -13.62 10.07
N ILE A 521 23.58 -12.62 9.18
CA ILE A 521 24.61 -12.48 8.14
C ILE A 521 26.00 -12.56 8.79
N TYR A 522 26.95 -13.13 8.06
CA TYR A 522 28.28 -13.39 8.62
C TYR A 522 29.08 -12.13 8.94
N GLY A 523 28.75 -11.00 8.27
CA GLY A 523 29.61 -9.82 8.23
C GLY A 523 30.85 -10.08 7.38
N SER A 524 31.87 -9.24 7.49
CA SER A 524 33.16 -9.54 6.85
C SER A 524 34.30 -8.95 7.68
N ASP A 525 35.35 -9.74 7.85
CA ASP A 525 36.63 -9.32 8.43
C ASP A 525 37.82 -9.75 7.55
N GLY A 526 37.58 -10.40 6.41
CA GLY A 526 38.62 -10.87 5.49
C GLY A 526 39.28 -12.17 5.90
N VAL A 527 38.78 -12.84 6.94
CA VAL A 527 39.41 -14.05 7.50
C VAL A 527 38.54 -15.27 7.25
N ASN A 528 38.90 -16.07 6.23
CA ASN A 528 38.20 -17.30 5.85
C ASN A 528 36.70 -17.09 5.59
N ASP A 529 36.34 -15.96 4.96
CA ASP A 529 34.98 -15.49 4.73
C ASP A 529 34.63 -15.37 3.23
N ASP A 530 35.33 -16.10 2.36
CA ASP A 530 35.06 -16.13 0.91
C ASP A 530 33.80 -16.92 0.54
N ALA A 531 33.49 -17.97 1.30
CA ALA A 531 32.24 -18.72 1.16
C ALA A 531 31.09 -17.91 1.78
N ARG A 532 29.86 -18.05 1.27
CA ARG A 532 28.69 -17.42 1.89
C ARG A 532 28.34 -18.16 3.18
N LEU A 533 28.29 -17.43 4.29
CA LEU A 533 28.11 -18.00 5.62
C LEU A 533 26.97 -17.30 6.40
N TYR A 534 26.47 -17.99 7.40
CA TYR A 534 25.72 -17.42 8.52
C TYR A 534 26.49 -17.62 9.82
N GLN A 535 26.30 -16.70 10.77
CA GLN A 535 26.60 -16.89 12.18
C GLN A 535 25.28 -16.95 12.94
N VAL A 536 25.09 -17.95 13.79
CA VAL A 536 23.80 -18.17 14.45
C VAL A 536 23.95 -17.91 15.94
N PHE A 537 23.33 -16.84 16.44
CA PHE A 537 23.36 -16.51 17.86
C PHE A 537 22.29 -17.32 18.60
N LEU A 538 22.70 -18.07 19.62
CA LEU A 538 21.79 -18.90 20.40
C LEU A 538 21.32 -18.18 21.66
N TYR A 539 20.05 -18.36 21.97
CA TYR A 539 19.36 -17.85 23.14
C TYR A 539 18.51 -18.95 23.75
N MET A 540 17.85 -18.67 24.87
CA MET A 540 16.78 -19.53 25.38
C MET A 540 15.64 -18.70 25.93
N ARG A 541 14.46 -19.27 26.03
CA ARG A 541 13.33 -18.66 26.76
C ARG A 541 13.59 -18.71 28.26
N ASP A 542 12.81 -17.97 29.05
CA ASP A 542 12.86 -18.11 30.51
C ASP A 542 12.64 -19.58 30.90
N PRO A 543 13.59 -20.24 31.59
CA PRO A 543 13.41 -21.62 32.04
C PRO A 543 12.19 -21.81 32.97
N ASN A 544 11.77 -20.76 33.67
CA ASN A 544 10.60 -20.80 34.55
C ASN A 544 9.27 -20.62 33.79
N ASN A 545 9.33 -20.25 32.51
CA ASN A 545 8.16 -20.03 31.67
C ASN A 545 8.41 -20.43 30.20
N SER A 546 9.12 -21.54 29.95
CA SER A 546 9.57 -21.91 28.60
C SER A 546 8.43 -22.24 27.62
N SER A 547 7.22 -22.47 28.14
CA SER A 547 6.01 -22.67 27.33
C SER A 547 5.46 -21.39 26.70
N GLU A 548 5.86 -20.21 27.18
CA GLU A 548 5.46 -18.92 26.60
C GLU A 548 6.22 -18.69 25.29
N PRO A 549 5.57 -18.79 24.11
CA PRO A 549 6.25 -18.64 22.83
C PRO A 549 6.88 -17.26 22.64
N ASP A 550 6.28 -16.22 23.22
CA ASP A 550 6.70 -14.81 23.07
C ASP A 550 7.63 -14.35 24.20
N SER A 551 8.20 -15.29 24.98
CA SER A 551 9.18 -14.99 26.02
C SER A 551 10.41 -14.31 25.42
N ASN A 552 10.90 -13.28 26.11
CA ASN A 552 12.07 -12.50 25.71
C ASN A 552 13.36 -13.32 25.82
N HIS A 553 13.66 -14.08 24.78
CA HIS A 553 14.87 -14.90 24.70
C HIS A 553 16.16 -14.07 24.69
N TYR A 554 16.12 -12.79 24.28
CA TYR A 554 17.26 -11.87 24.38
C TYR A 554 17.71 -11.61 25.83
N ALA A 555 16.90 -11.95 26.83
CA ALA A 555 17.30 -11.94 28.24
C ALA A 555 18.22 -13.13 28.62
N PHE A 556 18.37 -14.13 27.74
CA PHE A 556 19.13 -15.35 27.99
C PHE A 556 20.02 -15.76 26.81
N PRO A 557 21.01 -14.93 26.42
CA PRO A 557 21.99 -15.29 25.40
C PRO A 557 22.87 -16.46 25.86
N LEU A 558 23.21 -17.37 24.94
CA LEU A 558 24.04 -18.55 25.19
C LEU A 558 25.45 -18.39 24.57
N PRO A 559 26.52 -18.91 25.21
CA PRO A 559 27.90 -18.73 24.75
C PRO A 559 28.32 -19.72 23.65
N ILE A 560 27.40 -20.09 22.76
CA ILE A 560 27.60 -21.05 21.66
C ILE A 560 27.12 -20.39 20.36
N LEU A 561 27.96 -20.41 19.32
CA LEU A 561 27.64 -19.84 18.02
C LEU A 561 27.97 -20.82 16.90
N PRO A 562 26.96 -21.48 16.31
CA PRO A 562 27.14 -22.28 15.11
C PRO A 562 27.37 -21.39 13.88
N VAL A 563 28.16 -21.90 12.93
CA VAL A 563 28.47 -21.24 11.65
C VAL A 563 28.05 -22.16 10.52
N VAL A 564 27.17 -21.65 9.66
CA VAL A 564 26.53 -22.41 8.58
C VAL A 564 27.06 -21.94 7.24
N GLU A 565 27.45 -22.87 6.37
CA GLU A 565 27.76 -22.61 4.97
C GLU A 565 26.52 -22.72 4.10
N CYS A 566 26.30 -21.79 3.16
CA CYS A 566 24.99 -21.60 2.50
C CYS A 566 24.78 -22.39 1.20
N ASN A 567 25.76 -23.12 0.67
CA ASN A 567 25.54 -23.91 -0.55
C ASN A 567 24.84 -25.22 -0.22
N GLU A 568 25.35 -25.94 0.79
CA GLU A 568 24.77 -27.20 1.25
C GLU A 568 24.02 -27.06 2.59
N TYR A 569 24.04 -25.87 3.20
CA TYR A 569 23.44 -25.58 4.51
C TYR A 569 23.97 -26.52 5.59
N LYS A 570 25.28 -26.47 5.83
CA LYS A 570 25.96 -27.34 6.80
C LYS A 570 26.66 -26.56 7.90
N ILE A 571 26.61 -27.08 9.12
CA ILE A 571 27.41 -26.59 10.24
C ILE A 571 28.88 -26.94 9.98
N ILE A 572 29.68 -25.91 9.70
CA ILE A 572 31.12 -26.07 9.40
C ILE A 572 32.01 -25.79 10.62
N ARG A 573 31.50 -25.01 11.58
CA ARG A 573 32.22 -24.62 12.79
C ARG A 573 31.22 -24.28 13.91
N ILE A 574 31.64 -24.47 15.16
CA ILE A 574 30.93 -23.99 16.35
C ILE A 574 31.94 -23.20 17.17
N ASP A 575 31.69 -21.91 17.32
CA ASP A 575 32.52 -20.99 18.09
C ASP A 575 31.95 -20.88 19.52
N ILE A 576 32.81 -21.00 20.54
CA ILE A 576 32.45 -20.69 21.93
C ILE A 576 32.74 -19.21 22.16
N LEU A 577 31.75 -18.49 22.69
CA LEU A 577 31.81 -17.03 22.80
C LEU A 577 32.58 -16.58 24.05
N PRO A 578 33.37 -15.50 23.98
CA PRO A 578 33.97 -14.89 25.16
C PRO A 578 32.90 -14.21 26.03
N THR A 579 32.85 -14.57 27.31
CA THR A 579 31.92 -13.99 28.29
C THR A 579 32.59 -13.00 29.25
N GLY A 580 33.91 -12.91 29.25
CA GLY A 580 34.68 -11.99 30.09
C GLY A 580 34.90 -10.60 29.45
N ALA A 581 35.71 -9.75 30.09
CA ALA A 581 36.02 -8.41 29.58
C ALA A 581 37.06 -8.40 28.42
N ASP A 582 37.56 -9.56 28.00
CA ASP A 582 38.57 -9.73 26.95
C ASP A 582 38.22 -10.91 26.02
N ASN A 583 39.16 -11.28 25.14
CA ASN A 583 38.99 -12.36 24.15
C ASN A 583 39.20 -13.78 24.72
N THR A 584 39.35 -13.94 26.04
CA THR A 584 39.61 -15.25 26.64
C THR A 584 38.37 -16.14 26.52
N ILE A 585 38.52 -17.25 25.80
CA ILE A 585 37.48 -18.28 25.73
C ILE A 585 37.59 -19.20 26.95
N LYS A 586 36.52 -19.26 27.74
CA LYS A 586 36.38 -20.18 28.87
C LYS A 586 35.68 -21.47 28.39
N PRO A 587 35.99 -22.64 28.96
CA PRO A 587 35.17 -23.83 28.76
C PRO A 587 33.73 -23.58 29.17
N LEU A 588 32.76 -24.18 28.47
CA LEU A 588 31.36 -24.14 28.87
C LEU A 588 31.20 -24.73 30.29
N SER A 589 30.43 -24.04 31.11
CA SER A 589 30.10 -24.43 32.48
C SER A 589 28.58 -24.57 32.65
N PRO A 590 28.11 -25.26 33.71
CA PRO A 590 26.69 -25.32 34.03
C PRO A 590 26.05 -23.92 34.11
N TYR A 591 24.82 -23.79 33.58
CA TYR A 591 24.05 -22.57 33.55
C TYR A 591 23.82 -22.02 34.95
N THR A 592 23.99 -20.71 35.10
CA THR A 592 23.68 -19.99 36.34
C THR A 592 22.29 -19.37 36.23
N PRO A 593 21.33 -19.75 37.11
CA PRO A 593 19.97 -19.21 37.07
C PRO A 593 19.92 -17.68 37.21
N LYS A 594 19.09 -17.05 36.38
CA LYS A 594 18.77 -15.62 36.43
C LYS A 594 17.27 -15.38 36.20
N PRO A 595 16.70 -14.25 36.67
CA PRO A 595 15.29 -13.95 36.48
C PRO A 595 14.95 -13.66 35.00
N GLY A 596 13.70 -13.88 34.61
CA GLY A 596 13.16 -13.38 33.33
C GLY A 596 13.10 -11.85 33.28
N ASN A 597 12.94 -11.32 32.06
CA ASN A 597 12.73 -9.90 31.81
C ASN A 597 11.79 -9.75 30.60
N GLU A 598 10.50 -9.88 30.85
CA GLU A 598 9.48 -9.99 29.82
C GLU A 598 8.92 -8.62 29.41
N TYR A 599 8.59 -8.45 28.12
CA TYR A 599 7.94 -7.24 27.60
C TYR A 599 6.43 -7.41 27.37
N ILE A 600 5.95 -8.65 27.28
CA ILE A 600 4.55 -8.94 26.95
C ILE A 600 3.59 -8.39 28.03
N PRO A 601 2.43 -7.82 27.64
CA PRO A 601 1.48 -7.21 28.59
C PRO A 601 1.05 -8.14 29.73
N GLU A 602 0.94 -9.44 29.46
CA GLU A 602 0.52 -10.49 30.39
C GLU A 602 1.49 -10.64 31.58
N ALA A 603 2.75 -10.25 31.39
CA ALA A 603 3.78 -10.26 32.42
C ALA A 603 3.85 -8.94 33.23
N GLN A 604 3.03 -7.94 32.90
CA GLN A 604 3.12 -6.58 33.47
C GLN A 604 1.94 -6.18 34.35
N ASN A 605 2.19 -5.25 35.29
CA ASN A 605 1.14 -4.53 36.01
C ASN A 605 0.80 -3.22 35.27
N LEU A 606 -0.18 -3.31 34.35
CA LEU A 606 -0.54 -2.19 33.47
C LEU A 606 -1.15 -0.98 34.21
N ARG A 607 -0.89 0.22 33.68
CA ARG A 607 -1.47 1.49 34.17
C ARG A 607 -2.99 1.50 33.95
N LYS A 608 -3.73 2.13 34.87
CA LYS A 608 -5.21 2.17 34.87
C LYS A 608 -5.79 3.58 34.69
N ASP A 609 -4.94 4.58 34.54
CA ASP A 609 -5.29 6.01 34.51
C ASP A 609 -5.20 6.64 33.12
N LEU A 610 -4.80 5.88 32.08
CA LEU A 610 -4.74 6.35 30.70
C LEU A 610 -6.16 6.53 30.14
N LYS A 611 -6.51 7.78 29.80
CA LYS A 611 -7.81 8.10 29.18
C LYS A 611 -7.70 8.00 27.64
N PRO A 612 -8.78 7.62 26.93
CA PRO A 612 -8.77 7.56 25.47
C PRO A 612 -8.42 8.91 24.83
N LEU A 613 -7.53 8.88 23.83
CA LEU A 613 -7.25 9.98 22.91
C LEU A 613 -7.61 9.53 21.50
N GLN A 614 -8.66 10.13 20.93
CA GLN A 614 -9.18 9.76 19.61
C GLN A 614 -8.88 10.87 18.60
N VAL A 615 -8.31 10.48 17.45
CA VAL A 615 -8.10 11.35 16.29
C VAL A 615 -9.17 11.02 15.27
N VAL A 616 -10.06 11.97 14.97
CA VAL A 616 -11.23 11.74 14.11
C VAL A 616 -11.27 12.80 13.00
N GLN A 617 -11.57 12.35 11.79
CA GLN A 617 -11.82 13.22 10.64
C GLN A 617 -13.27 13.06 10.15
N PRO A 618 -14.22 13.87 10.67
CA PRO A 618 -15.65 13.69 10.41
C PRO A 618 -16.06 13.80 8.94
N GLU A 619 -15.22 14.45 8.12
CA GLU A 619 -15.46 14.67 6.69
C GLU A 619 -14.49 13.87 5.80
N GLY A 620 -13.78 12.90 6.38
CA GLY A 620 -12.73 12.14 5.70
C GLY A 620 -11.38 12.86 5.62
N PRO A 621 -10.35 12.19 5.07
CA PRO A 621 -9.04 12.78 4.88
C PRO A 621 -9.03 13.86 3.78
N SER A 622 -8.06 14.77 3.83
CA SER A 622 -7.86 15.82 2.82
C SER A 622 -6.89 15.42 1.70
N PHE A 623 -6.42 14.17 1.67
CA PHE A 623 -5.61 13.61 0.59
C PHE A 623 -6.46 12.71 -0.31
N THR A 624 -6.04 12.57 -1.55
CA THR A 624 -6.59 11.58 -2.50
C THR A 624 -5.47 10.63 -2.92
N VAL A 625 -5.76 9.33 -2.96
CA VAL A 625 -4.87 8.32 -3.54
C VAL A 625 -5.57 7.72 -4.75
N THR A 626 -4.96 7.89 -5.92
CA THR A 626 -5.47 7.39 -7.18
C THR A 626 -4.61 6.21 -7.63
N PRO A 627 -5.16 4.98 -7.72
CA PRO A 627 -4.45 3.86 -8.30
C PRO A 627 -4.09 4.11 -9.76
N VAL A 628 -2.87 3.75 -10.13
CA VAL A 628 -2.38 3.81 -11.51
C VAL A 628 -1.76 2.44 -11.82
N GLY A 629 -2.38 1.70 -12.74
CA GLY A 629 -2.07 0.28 -12.93
C GLY A 629 -2.53 -0.59 -11.75
N GLU A 630 -1.97 -1.80 -11.64
CA GLU A 630 -2.34 -2.76 -10.58
C GLU A 630 -1.67 -2.46 -9.23
N THR A 631 -0.47 -1.89 -9.27
CA THR A 631 0.45 -1.80 -8.12
C THR A 631 0.94 -0.38 -7.84
N GLY A 632 0.65 0.59 -8.71
CA GLY A 632 1.09 1.98 -8.58
C GLY A 632 0.03 2.89 -8.00
N ASN A 633 0.44 3.96 -7.33
CA ASN A 633 -0.46 4.94 -6.74
C ASN A 633 0.09 6.36 -6.91
N VAL A 634 -0.78 7.31 -7.23
CA VAL A 634 -0.47 8.74 -7.20
C VAL A 634 -1.23 9.38 -6.04
N LEU A 635 -0.52 10.15 -5.21
CA LEU A 635 -1.09 10.86 -4.09
C LEU A 635 -1.15 12.36 -4.38
N GLU A 636 -2.27 12.98 -4.00
CA GLU A 636 -2.44 14.43 -4.01
C GLU A 636 -2.91 14.94 -2.64
N TRP A 637 -2.25 15.97 -2.10
CA TRP A 637 -2.60 16.56 -0.81
C TRP A 637 -2.04 17.97 -0.67
N GLN A 638 -2.89 18.97 -0.39
CA GLN A 638 -2.44 20.34 -0.04
C GLN A 638 -1.35 20.88 -0.99
N LYS A 639 -1.58 20.79 -2.30
CA LYS A 639 -0.67 21.12 -3.42
C LYS A 639 0.48 20.15 -3.68
N TRP A 640 0.75 19.19 -2.80
CA TRP A 640 1.68 18.10 -3.09
C TRP A 640 1.08 17.11 -4.08
N SER A 641 1.92 16.60 -4.97
CA SER A 641 1.62 15.48 -5.86
C SER A 641 2.86 14.62 -6.04
N PHE A 642 2.73 13.30 -5.95
CA PHE A 642 3.83 12.34 -6.19
C PHE A 642 3.32 10.93 -6.46
N PHE A 643 4.17 10.12 -7.10
CA PHE A 643 3.95 8.69 -7.29
C PHE A 643 4.58 7.91 -6.13
N ILE A 644 3.85 6.94 -5.57
CA ILE A 644 4.30 6.05 -4.50
C ILE A 644 4.64 4.69 -5.11
N GLY A 645 5.91 4.30 -5.03
CA GLY A 645 6.39 2.97 -5.38
C GLY A 645 6.78 2.14 -4.15
N PHE A 646 7.04 0.87 -4.40
CA PHE A 646 7.48 -0.10 -3.40
C PHE A 646 8.42 -1.13 -4.05
N ASN A 647 9.52 -1.47 -3.38
CA ASN A 647 10.40 -2.56 -3.80
C ASN A 647 10.92 -3.36 -2.59
N GLN A 648 11.52 -4.52 -2.85
CA GLN A 648 12.00 -5.41 -1.80
C GLN A 648 13.08 -4.78 -0.89
N ARG A 649 13.97 -3.95 -1.43
CA ARG A 649 15.16 -3.45 -0.73
C ARG A 649 14.91 -2.18 0.08
N GLU A 650 14.40 -1.14 -0.57
CA GLU A 650 14.17 0.17 0.04
C GLU A 650 12.79 0.25 0.71
N GLY A 651 11.89 -0.68 0.41
CA GLY A 651 10.49 -0.56 0.78
C GLY A 651 9.85 0.57 0.00
N MET A 652 9.36 1.59 0.71
CA MET A 652 8.66 2.73 0.12
C MET A 652 9.62 3.70 -0.60
N VAL A 653 9.28 4.06 -1.85
CA VAL A 653 10.02 5.03 -2.67
C VAL A 653 9.06 6.05 -3.26
N LEU A 654 9.42 7.34 -3.24
CA LEU A 654 8.61 8.40 -3.83
C LEU A 654 9.25 8.91 -5.12
N TYR A 655 8.42 9.15 -6.14
CA TYR A 655 8.87 9.63 -7.44
C TYR A 655 8.06 10.83 -7.91
N ASN A 656 8.67 11.61 -8.80
CA ASN A 656 8.05 12.76 -9.46
C ASN A 656 7.34 13.69 -8.46
N VAL A 657 8.05 14.06 -7.39
CA VAL A 657 7.53 14.87 -6.29
C VAL A 657 7.43 16.32 -6.72
N LYS A 658 6.23 16.88 -6.55
CA LYS A 658 5.88 18.24 -6.96
C LYS A 658 5.14 18.97 -5.86
N TYR A 659 5.24 20.29 -5.91
CA TYR A 659 4.40 21.20 -5.13
C TYR A 659 3.78 22.23 -6.07
N ASP A 660 2.45 22.27 -6.11
CA ASP A 660 1.65 23.17 -6.95
C ASP A 660 2.05 23.06 -8.44
N GLY A 661 2.23 21.82 -8.90
CA GLY A 661 2.67 21.49 -10.26
C GLY A 661 4.15 21.74 -10.55
N ARG A 662 4.90 22.40 -9.65
CA ARG A 662 6.34 22.66 -9.83
C ARG A 662 7.17 21.46 -9.36
N PRO A 663 8.17 21.03 -10.14
CA PRO A 663 8.97 19.87 -9.81
C PRO A 663 9.95 20.15 -8.67
N LEU A 664 10.15 19.16 -7.80
CA LEU A 664 11.03 19.22 -6.64
C LEU A 664 12.05 18.08 -6.62
N PHE A 665 11.58 16.84 -6.65
CA PHE A 665 12.45 15.66 -6.56
C PHE A 665 12.01 14.62 -7.57
N TYR A 666 12.95 14.09 -8.34
CA TYR A 666 12.71 13.00 -9.26
C TYR A 666 12.47 11.69 -8.51
N ARG A 667 13.28 11.42 -7.46
CA ARG A 667 13.22 10.21 -6.63
C ARG A 667 13.71 10.49 -5.20
N LEU A 668 12.99 10.00 -4.20
CA LEU A 668 13.36 10.02 -2.78
C LEU A 668 13.25 8.61 -2.18
N SER A 669 14.29 8.14 -1.51
CA SER A 669 14.29 6.86 -0.80
C SER A 669 15.35 6.78 0.30
N LEU A 670 15.10 5.94 1.31
CA LEU A 670 16.19 5.45 2.14
C LEU A 670 16.97 4.42 1.35
N SER A 671 18.24 4.73 1.08
CA SER A 671 19.10 3.98 0.18
C SER A 671 19.80 2.82 0.87
N GLU A 672 20.21 3.02 2.12
CA GLU A 672 20.87 2.02 2.93
C GLU A 672 20.81 2.38 4.42
N MET A 673 20.98 1.39 5.29
CA MET A 673 21.29 1.53 6.71
C MET A 673 22.37 0.52 7.10
N SER A 674 23.38 0.93 7.87
CA SER A 674 24.35 0.01 8.47
C SER A 674 24.37 0.11 9.99
N VAL A 675 24.45 -1.05 10.65
CA VAL A 675 24.44 -1.19 12.11
C VAL A 675 25.73 -1.84 12.64
N PRO A 676 26.87 -1.13 12.64
CA PRO A 676 28.15 -1.68 13.12
C PRO A 676 28.23 -1.68 14.64
N TYR A 677 28.56 -2.84 15.23
CA TYR A 677 28.82 -3.03 16.65
C TYR A 677 30.29 -2.78 17.00
N GLY A 678 30.51 -2.25 18.20
CA GLY A 678 31.82 -1.84 18.72
C GLY A 678 32.45 -2.82 19.71
N ASP A 679 31.91 -4.02 19.89
CA ASP A 679 32.57 -5.06 20.68
C ASP A 679 33.74 -5.66 19.88
N PRO A 680 35.00 -5.51 20.34
CA PRO A 680 36.16 -5.95 19.59
C PRO A 680 36.40 -7.46 19.66
N ARG A 681 35.61 -8.20 20.45
CA ARG A 681 35.83 -9.63 20.67
C ARG A 681 35.26 -10.48 19.55
N HIS A 682 35.94 -11.58 19.22
CA HIS A 682 35.43 -12.52 18.21
C HIS A 682 34.20 -13.28 18.74
N PRO A 683 33.12 -13.45 17.93
CA PRO A 683 32.92 -12.97 16.56
C PRO A 683 32.15 -11.65 16.47
N PHE A 684 31.87 -10.97 17.59
CA PHE A 684 30.98 -9.81 17.67
C PHE A 684 31.45 -8.62 16.81
N HIS A 685 32.76 -8.48 16.56
CA HIS A 685 33.31 -7.45 15.68
C HIS A 685 32.78 -7.51 14.23
N LYS A 686 32.25 -8.67 13.81
CA LYS A 686 31.62 -8.86 12.49
C LYS A 686 30.16 -8.44 12.44
N LYS A 687 29.52 -8.13 13.58
CA LYS A 687 28.14 -7.61 13.59
C LYS A 687 28.14 -6.20 13.00
N ALA A 688 27.92 -6.14 11.69
CA ALA A 688 27.80 -4.92 10.91
C ALA A 688 26.85 -5.20 9.74
N ALA A 689 25.56 -5.28 10.07
CA ALA A 689 24.50 -5.52 9.10
C ALA A 689 24.30 -4.29 8.21
N PHE A 690 23.88 -4.54 6.98
CA PHE A 690 23.34 -3.54 6.07
C PHE A 690 21.86 -3.83 5.90
N ASP A 691 21.00 -3.36 6.79
CA ASP A 691 19.64 -3.93 6.93
C ASP A 691 18.81 -3.85 5.64
N LEU A 692 18.99 -2.81 4.80
CA LEU A 692 18.31 -2.75 3.50
C LEU A 692 19.00 -3.66 2.48
N GLY A 693 20.33 -3.65 2.40
CA GLY A 693 21.07 -4.47 1.43
C GLY A 693 21.11 -5.97 1.73
N ASP A 694 21.11 -6.34 3.01
CA ASP A 694 21.27 -7.69 3.52
C ASP A 694 19.93 -8.37 3.81
N ALA A 695 18.87 -7.64 4.19
CA ALA A 695 17.54 -8.22 4.46
C ALA A 695 16.45 -7.62 3.54
N GLY A 696 16.44 -6.29 3.39
CA GLY A 696 15.51 -5.55 2.53
C GLY A 696 14.30 -5.03 3.30
N ALA A 697 14.17 -3.70 3.38
CA ALA A 697 13.08 -3.03 4.10
C ALA A 697 11.69 -3.42 3.58
N GLY A 698 11.53 -3.69 2.30
CA GLY A 698 10.26 -4.17 1.74
C GLY A 698 9.99 -5.65 2.04
N ALA A 699 11.04 -6.48 2.12
CA ALA A 699 10.92 -7.88 2.53
C ALA A 699 10.54 -8.01 4.01
N THR A 700 11.04 -7.10 4.84
CA THR A 700 10.81 -7.08 6.29
C THR A 700 9.70 -6.13 6.73
N ALA A 701 8.92 -5.58 5.79
CA ALA A 701 7.84 -4.66 6.10
C ALA A 701 6.69 -5.37 6.85
N ASN A 702 6.24 -4.76 7.94
CA ASN A 702 5.15 -5.27 8.76
C ASN A 702 3.78 -5.06 8.09
N ASN A 703 2.81 -5.87 8.50
CA ASN A 703 1.40 -5.67 8.18
C ASN A 703 0.75 -4.75 9.23
N LEU A 704 0.68 -3.46 8.92
CA LEU A 704 0.27 -2.40 9.85
C LEU A 704 -1.24 -2.47 10.15
N GLN A 705 -1.60 -2.34 11.43
CA GLN A 705 -2.97 -2.49 11.94
C GLN A 705 -3.61 -1.16 12.38
N LEU A 706 -4.92 -1.03 12.13
CA LEU A 706 -5.71 0.12 12.56
C LEU A 706 -5.72 0.28 14.08
N GLY A 707 -5.45 1.51 14.55
CA GLY A 707 -5.55 1.86 15.97
C GLY A 707 -4.35 1.47 16.82
N CYS A 708 -3.40 0.71 16.26
CA CYS A 708 -2.14 0.34 16.89
C CYS A 708 -0.96 1.10 16.25
N ASP A 709 -0.62 0.76 15.00
CA ASP A 709 0.57 1.29 14.32
C ASP A 709 0.33 2.68 13.72
N CYS A 710 -0.89 2.91 13.22
CA CYS A 710 -1.31 4.17 12.62
C CYS A 710 -2.67 4.60 13.21
N LEU A 711 -2.74 5.84 13.72
CA LEU A 711 -3.90 6.37 14.45
C LEU A 711 -4.59 7.50 13.69
N GLY A 712 -5.90 7.38 13.49
CA GLY A 712 -6.73 8.38 12.79
C GLY A 712 -7.51 7.77 11.63
N SER A 713 -7.68 8.53 10.56
CA SER A 713 -8.27 8.05 9.30
C SER A 713 -7.16 7.59 8.37
N ILE A 714 -6.98 6.28 8.25
CA ILE A 714 -5.82 5.66 7.60
C ILE A 714 -6.21 5.08 6.23
N GLN A 715 -5.40 5.36 5.22
CA GLN A 715 -5.38 4.64 3.95
C GLN A 715 -4.15 3.73 3.93
N TYR A 716 -4.34 2.44 3.73
CA TYR A 716 -3.23 1.50 3.55
C TYR A 716 -2.94 1.26 2.08
N LEU A 717 -1.67 1.02 1.76
CA LEU A 717 -1.22 0.44 0.50
C LEU A 717 -0.47 -0.86 0.80
N SER A 718 -0.80 -1.89 0.02
CA SER A 718 -0.09 -3.17 0.03
C SER A 718 0.94 -3.22 -1.10
N GLY A 719 2.02 -3.95 -0.87
CA GLY A 719 3.03 -4.28 -1.86
C GLY A 719 2.96 -5.74 -2.30
N VAL A 720 3.70 -6.07 -3.34
CA VAL A 720 3.97 -7.46 -3.74
C VAL A 720 5.46 -7.59 -4.05
N ILE A 721 6.07 -8.66 -3.54
CA ILE A 721 7.47 -9.02 -3.80
C ILE A 721 7.54 -10.47 -4.29
N SER A 722 8.74 -11.02 -4.46
CA SER A 722 8.95 -12.42 -4.84
C SER A 722 9.48 -13.27 -3.70
N ASP A 723 9.02 -14.51 -3.61
CA ASP A 723 9.61 -15.55 -2.77
C ASP A 723 10.85 -16.22 -3.43
N ASP A 724 11.41 -17.22 -2.75
CA ASP A 724 12.61 -17.95 -3.17
C ASP A 724 12.41 -18.82 -4.44
N ARG A 725 11.16 -19.02 -4.88
CA ARG A 725 10.74 -19.76 -6.08
C ARG A 725 10.33 -18.84 -7.23
N GLY A 726 10.36 -17.53 -7.02
CA GLY A 726 9.88 -16.55 -8.00
C GLY A 726 8.35 -16.50 -8.10
N GLN A 727 7.64 -16.89 -7.04
CA GLN A 727 6.20 -16.65 -6.89
C GLN A 727 5.94 -15.33 -6.19
N PRO A 728 4.81 -14.66 -6.46
CA PRO A 728 4.45 -13.43 -5.78
C PRO A 728 4.10 -13.68 -4.30
N GLU A 729 4.62 -12.82 -3.43
CA GLU A 729 4.34 -12.77 -2.00
C GLU A 729 3.78 -11.39 -1.65
N SER A 730 2.61 -11.35 -1.02
CA SER A 730 1.95 -10.10 -0.62
C SER A 730 2.62 -9.49 0.60
N ARG A 731 2.71 -8.16 0.62
CA ARG A 731 3.05 -7.34 1.78
C ARG A 731 1.84 -6.47 2.11
N ASP A 732 0.90 -7.04 2.83
CA ASP A 732 -0.36 -6.38 3.14
C ASP A 732 -0.14 -5.18 4.07
N ASN A 733 -0.81 -4.07 3.79
CA ASN A 733 -0.79 -2.86 4.62
C ASN A 733 0.62 -2.34 4.97
N CYS A 734 1.61 -2.57 4.10
CA CYS A 734 3.01 -2.26 4.37
C CYS A 734 3.33 -0.75 4.36
N ILE A 735 2.42 0.07 3.82
CA ILE A 735 2.47 1.53 3.91
C ILE A 735 1.14 2.02 4.46
N CYS A 736 1.18 2.84 5.51
CA CYS A 736 0.02 3.59 5.97
C CYS A 736 0.15 5.07 5.60
N ILE A 737 -0.97 5.67 5.21
CA ILE A 737 -1.08 7.06 4.78
C ILE A 737 -2.16 7.71 5.61
N HIS A 738 -1.81 8.78 6.30
CA HIS A 738 -2.77 9.57 7.05
C HIS A 738 -2.31 11.02 7.15
N GLU A 739 -3.14 11.86 7.75
CA GLU A 739 -2.73 13.20 8.13
C GLU A 739 -2.84 13.38 9.64
N GLN A 740 -1.98 14.23 10.17
CA GLN A 740 -1.93 14.56 11.60
C GLN A 740 -1.83 16.06 11.80
N ASP A 741 -2.24 16.49 12.99
CA ASP A 741 -1.97 17.83 13.44
C ASP A 741 -0.53 17.94 13.95
N ALA A 742 0.18 18.97 13.49
CA ALA A 742 1.58 19.25 13.84
C ALA A 742 1.73 20.59 14.58
N GLY A 743 0.71 20.97 15.36
CA GLY A 743 0.74 22.20 16.15
C GLY A 743 0.49 23.47 15.33
N ILE A 744 1.22 24.56 15.63
CA ILE A 744 1.04 25.86 14.98
C ILE A 744 1.88 25.91 13.71
N GLY A 745 1.27 26.25 12.57
CA GLY A 745 1.99 26.49 11.31
C GLY A 745 2.61 27.88 11.27
N TRP A 746 1.81 28.92 11.44
CA TRP A 746 2.30 30.29 11.66
C TRP A 746 1.32 31.08 12.52
N LYS A 747 1.82 32.07 13.25
CA LYS A 747 1.02 32.96 14.09
C LYS A 747 1.65 34.35 14.18
N HIS A 748 0.81 35.38 14.12
CA HIS A 748 1.19 36.74 14.47
C HIS A 748 0.06 37.44 15.23
N THR A 749 0.43 38.23 16.25
CA THR A 749 -0.52 39.09 16.98
C THR A 749 -0.10 40.53 16.83
N ASN A 750 -0.96 41.36 16.24
CA ASN A 750 -0.72 42.79 16.19
C ASN A 750 -1.13 43.42 17.52
N TYR A 751 -0.16 43.75 18.36
CA TYR A 751 -0.41 44.31 19.70
C TYR A 751 -1.22 45.62 19.68
N ARG A 752 -1.19 46.38 18.57
CA ARG A 752 -1.93 47.66 18.44
C ARG A 752 -3.43 47.43 18.34
N THR A 753 -3.85 46.29 17.78
CA THR A 753 -5.27 45.94 17.60
C THR A 753 -5.71 44.76 18.45
N GLY A 754 -4.78 44.03 19.06
CA GLY A 754 -5.03 42.78 19.77
C GLY A 754 -5.37 41.60 18.86
N ARG A 755 -5.43 41.79 17.53
CA ARG A 755 -5.84 40.72 16.59
C ARG A 755 -4.71 39.69 16.42
N ALA A 756 -5.03 38.43 16.70
CA ALA A 756 -4.21 37.29 16.30
C ALA A 756 -4.64 36.77 14.92
N ALA A 757 -3.68 36.48 14.07
CA ALA A 757 -3.84 35.69 12.85
C ALA A 757 -2.99 34.43 13.02
N LEU A 758 -3.59 33.25 12.88
CA LEU A 758 -2.89 31.98 13.07
C LEU A 758 -3.51 30.86 12.24
N VAL A 759 -2.65 29.91 11.87
CA VAL A 759 -3.05 28.64 11.25
C VAL A 759 -2.35 27.50 11.98
N ARG A 760 -3.03 26.37 12.12
CA ARG A 760 -2.44 25.11 12.55
C ARG A 760 -1.71 24.47 11.38
N SER A 761 -0.64 23.73 11.68
CA SER A 761 0.08 22.93 10.71
C SER A 761 -0.57 21.56 10.62
N ARG A 762 -0.85 21.10 9.41
CA ARG A 762 -1.14 19.69 9.14
C ARG A 762 0.05 19.06 8.44
N GLU A 763 0.29 17.80 8.76
CA GLU A 763 1.27 16.96 8.09
C GLU A 763 0.56 15.78 7.44
N LEU A 764 0.92 15.48 6.19
CA LEU A 764 0.67 14.18 5.59
C LEU A 764 1.81 13.23 5.96
N VAL A 765 1.46 12.06 6.47
CA VAL A 765 2.37 11.01 6.91
C VAL A 765 2.24 9.82 5.97
N LEU A 766 3.37 9.37 5.42
CA LEU A 766 3.50 8.06 4.79
C LEU A 766 4.49 7.27 5.63
N GLN A 767 4.05 6.15 6.21
CA GLN A 767 4.81 5.36 7.17
C GLN A 767 4.90 3.90 6.75
N SER A 768 6.07 3.31 6.93
CA SER A 768 6.29 1.87 6.93
C SER A 768 7.03 1.46 8.21
N ILE A 769 6.77 0.27 8.74
CA ILE A 769 7.53 -0.30 9.87
C ILE A 769 8.19 -1.57 9.36
N ILE A 770 9.47 -1.74 9.66
CA ILE A 770 10.23 -2.93 9.32
C ILE A 770 10.74 -3.61 10.58
N THR A 771 10.75 -4.94 10.59
CA THR A 771 11.37 -5.76 11.65
C THR A 771 12.55 -6.53 11.10
N VAL A 772 13.75 -6.27 11.63
CA VAL A 772 14.98 -6.95 11.22
C VAL A 772 15.54 -7.69 12.42
N SER A 773 15.16 -8.96 12.56
CA SER A 773 15.46 -9.79 13.74
C SER A 773 14.99 -9.09 15.02
N ASN A 774 15.91 -8.52 15.80
CA ASN A 774 15.62 -7.90 17.09
C ASN A 774 15.13 -6.45 17.01
N TYR A 775 15.40 -5.72 15.94
CA TYR A 775 15.09 -4.29 15.82
C TYR A 775 13.84 -4.00 15.01
N GLU A 776 13.14 -2.93 15.39
CA GLU A 776 12.10 -2.29 14.60
C GLU A 776 12.50 -0.87 14.17
N TYR A 777 12.22 -0.53 12.91
CA TYR A 777 12.39 0.83 12.40
C TYR A 777 11.11 1.36 11.80
N ILE A 778 10.65 2.51 12.29
CA ILE A 778 9.53 3.26 11.75
C ILE A 778 10.10 4.29 10.76
N LEU A 779 9.80 4.11 9.48
CA LEU A 779 10.35 4.87 8.37
C LEU A 779 9.26 5.74 7.73
N MET A 780 9.45 7.06 7.71
CA MET A 780 8.40 8.00 7.33
C MET A 780 8.83 9.12 6.38
N PHE A 781 7.96 9.44 5.42
CA PHE A 781 7.95 10.75 4.76
C PHE A 781 6.83 11.60 5.35
N LEU A 782 7.17 12.82 5.76
CA LEU A 782 6.23 13.82 6.30
C LEU A 782 6.21 15.04 5.38
N PHE A 783 5.03 15.46 4.92
CA PHE A 783 4.84 16.64 4.08
C PHE A 783 4.00 17.67 4.82
N ASN A 784 4.38 18.94 4.80
CA ASN A 784 3.58 20.00 5.43
C ASN A 784 3.06 21.05 4.42
N GLN A 785 2.14 21.88 4.89
CA GLN A 785 1.50 22.92 4.08
C GLN A 785 2.46 24.09 3.72
N ALA A 786 3.64 24.17 4.35
CA ALA A 786 4.67 25.17 4.08
C ALA A 786 5.68 24.73 2.99
N GLY A 787 5.44 23.60 2.32
CA GLY A 787 6.28 23.10 1.24
C GLY A 787 7.54 22.36 1.71
N GLU A 788 7.63 21.98 2.99
CA GLU A 788 8.70 21.16 3.54
C GLU A 788 8.34 19.67 3.49
N VAL A 789 9.34 18.85 3.13
CA VAL A 789 9.29 17.39 3.27
C VAL A 789 10.37 16.96 4.28
N THR A 790 10.02 16.04 5.16
CA THR A 790 10.91 15.48 6.19
C THR A 790 10.97 13.97 6.04
N TYR A 791 12.17 13.41 6.09
CA TYR A 791 12.34 11.98 6.33
C TYR A 791 12.58 11.75 7.82
N GLU A 792 11.73 10.96 8.45
CA GLU A 792 11.82 10.63 9.87
C GLU A 792 12.06 9.13 10.05
N VAL A 793 13.01 8.80 10.92
CA VAL A 793 13.25 7.43 11.39
C VAL A 793 13.00 7.37 12.88
N ARG A 794 12.31 6.32 13.34
CA ARG A 794 12.28 5.95 14.75
C ARG A 794 12.85 4.54 14.92
N ALA A 795 13.93 4.41 15.68
CA ALA A 795 14.46 3.11 16.07
C ALA A 795 13.81 2.66 17.38
N THR A 796 13.35 1.41 17.46
CA THR A 796 12.70 0.77 18.62
C THR A 796 12.96 -0.73 18.55
N GLY A 797 12.35 -1.53 19.42
CA GLY A 797 12.52 -2.98 19.42
C GLY A 797 13.46 -3.44 20.50
N ILE A 798 14.04 -4.63 20.37
CA ILE A 798 14.87 -5.24 21.40
C ILE A 798 16.34 -5.08 21.04
N LEU A 799 17.19 -4.78 22.03
CA LEU A 799 18.63 -4.76 21.84
C LEU A 799 19.14 -6.14 21.38
N SER A 800 20.08 -6.18 20.44
CA SER A 800 20.82 -7.42 20.19
C SER A 800 21.78 -7.69 21.34
N THR A 801 21.62 -8.81 22.02
CA THR A 801 22.35 -9.11 23.27
C THR A 801 23.36 -10.25 23.10
N GLN A 802 24.26 -10.37 24.07
CA GLN A 802 25.30 -11.40 24.09
C GLN A 802 25.61 -11.78 25.54
N PRO A 803 26.16 -12.99 25.78
CA PRO A 803 26.41 -13.46 27.14
C PRO A 803 27.60 -12.72 27.76
N ILE A 804 27.52 -12.48 29.06
CA ILE A 804 28.61 -11.91 29.86
C ILE A 804 28.66 -12.61 31.23
N ASP A 805 29.84 -12.70 31.83
CA ASP A 805 30.03 -13.27 33.16
C ASP A 805 29.35 -12.41 34.22
N HIS A 806 28.67 -13.05 35.17
CA HIS A 806 27.95 -12.36 36.26
C HIS A 806 28.84 -11.50 37.16
N GLU A 807 30.14 -11.77 37.23
CA GLU A 807 31.12 -10.89 37.91
C GLU A 807 31.17 -9.48 37.31
N LEU A 808 30.79 -9.34 36.04
CA LEU A 808 30.77 -8.07 35.31
C LEU A 808 29.42 -7.36 35.37
N ASP A 809 28.38 -7.95 35.99
CA ASP A 809 27.03 -7.35 36.06
C ASP A 809 27.04 -5.94 36.65
N LYS A 810 27.93 -5.66 37.60
CA LYS A 810 28.03 -4.36 38.30
C LYS A 810 29.23 -3.52 37.88
N VAL A 811 30.23 -4.13 37.24
CA VAL A 811 31.47 -3.45 36.83
C VAL A 811 31.38 -2.99 35.37
N GLY A 812 30.65 -3.73 34.55
CA GLY A 812 30.47 -3.48 33.12
C GLY A 812 31.71 -3.77 32.29
N THR A 813 31.65 -3.38 31.02
CA THR A 813 32.77 -3.38 30.08
C THR A 813 32.86 -2.02 29.40
N SER A 814 33.97 -1.73 28.68
CA SER A 814 34.13 -0.45 27.97
C SER A 814 33.44 -0.42 26.60
N PHE A 815 32.85 -1.53 26.18
CA PHE A 815 32.33 -1.75 24.82
C PHE A 815 30.85 -2.16 24.80
N GLY A 816 30.17 -2.13 25.95
CA GLY A 816 28.75 -2.41 26.07
C GLY A 816 28.22 -2.15 27.47
N THR A 817 26.89 -2.19 27.59
CA THR A 817 26.16 -2.01 28.85
C THR A 817 25.56 -3.35 29.26
N VAL A 818 25.76 -3.75 30.52
CA VAL A 818 25.01 -4.89 31.09
C VAL A 818 23.60 -4.40 31.41
N VAL A 819 22.61 -4.87 30.64
CA VAL A 819 21.21 -4.39 30.73
C VAL A 819 20.32 -5.31 31.58
N HIS A 820 20.79 -6.54 31.81
CA HIS A 820 20.15 -7.56 32.65
C HIS A 820 21.24 -8.54 33.15
N PRO A 821 21.11 -9.24 34.29
CA PRO A 821 22.16 -10.13 34.78
C PRO A 821 22.66 -11.13 33.72
N GLY A 822 23.95 -11.13 33.45
CA GLY A 822 24.58 -11.96 32.42
C GLY A 822 24.16 -11.62 30.98
N VAL A 823 23.66 -10.39 30.72
CA VAL A 823 23.23 -9.90 29.40
C VAL A 823 23.92 -8.59 29.07
N LEU A 824 24.86 -8.64 28.14
CA LEU A 824 25.54 -7.47 27.60
C LEU A 824 24.83 -7.01 26.32
N ALA A 825 24.56 -5.72 26.21
CA ALA A 825 24.23 -5.05 24.95
C ALA A 825 25.45 -4.24 24.48
N GLY A 826 26.05 -4.64 23.37
CA GLY A 826 27.23 -3.96 22.81
C GLY A 826 26.92 -2.53 22.35
N HIS A 827 27.88 -1.61 22.51
CA HIS A 827 27.80 -0.30 21.86
C HIS A 827 27.73 -0.48 20.34
N HIS A 828 26.91 0.29 19.65
CA HIS A 828 26.76 0.18 18.20
C HIS A 828 26.24 1.48 17.60
N GLN A 829 26.33 1.64 16.29
CA GLN A 829 25.76 2.78 15.57
C GLN A 829 24.59 2.34 14.70
N HIS A 830 23.65 3.24 14.43
CA HIS A 830 22.66 3.09 13.36
C HIS A 830 22.90 4.22 12.38
N ILE A 831 23.40 3.94 11.19
CA ILE A 831 23.80 4.95 10.20
C ILE A 831 22.95 4.77 8.95
N PHE A 832 22.23 5.82 8.56
CA PHE A 832 21.28 5.85 7.46
C PHE A 832 21.82 6.69 6.31
N SER A 833 21.42 6.35 5.07
CA SER A 833 21.70 7.17 3.89
C SER A 833 20.42 7.44 3.11
N LEU A 834 19.94 8.68 3.13
CA LEU A 834 18.80 9.13 2.32
C LEU A 834 19.29 9.55 0.93
N ARG A 835 18.79 8.90 -0.14
CA ARG A 835 19.07 9.29 -1.53
C ARG A 835 18.05 10.33 -1.98
N VAL A 836 18.56 11.50 -2.37
CA VAL A 836 17.80 12.62 -2.91
C VAL A 836 18.24 12.85 -4.34
N ASP A 837 17.35 12.50 -5.28
CA ASP A 837 17.51 12.79 -6.71
C ASP A 837 16.68 14.04 -7.04
N PRO A 838 17.30 15.21 -7.07
CA PRO A 838 16.59 16.46 -7.17
C PRO A 838 16.09 16.73 -8.59
N MET A 839 15.02 17.52 -8.63
CA MET A 839 14.41 18.03 -9.85
C MET A 839 13.85 19.43 -9.58
N ILE A 840 14.60 20.26 -8.85
CA ILE A 840 14.14 21.57 -8.37
C ILE A 840 13.89 22.46 -9.58
N ASP A 841 12.64 22.75 -9.91
CA ASP A 841 12.25 23.51 -11.12
C ASP A 841 12.87 22.98 -12.44
N GLY A 842 13.23 21.70 -12.49
CA GLY A 842 13.84 21.05 -13.65
C GLY A 842 14.95 20.07 -13.27
N HIS A 843 15.48 19.35 -14.26
CA HIS A 843 16.41 18.23 -14.05
C HIS A 843 17.87 18.62 -13.81
N THR A 844 18.22 19.89 -13.96
CA THR A 844 19.60 20.37 -13.81
C THR A 844 19.72 21.21 -12.53
N ASN A 845 20.49 20.72 -11.58
CA ASN A 845 20.61 21.31 -10.24
C ASN A 845 22.06 21.31 -9.77
N GLN A 846 22.38 22.22 -8.85
CA GLN A 846 23.69 22.34 -8.23
C GLN A 846 23.58 22.17 -6.71
N LEU A 847 24.61 21.59 -6.11
CA LEU A 847 24.79 21.62 -4.67
C LEU A 847 25.59 22.87 -4.29
N VAL A 848 25.05 23.65 -3.35
CA VAL A 848 25.67 24.84 -2.77
C VAL A 848 25.69 24.66 -1.26
N TYR A 849 26.71 25.19 -0.59
CA TYR A 849 26.65 25.37 0.85
C TYR A 849 26.83 26.85 1.24
N SER A 850 26.12 27.25 2.29
CA SER A 850 26.17 28.60 2.85
C SER A 850 26.86 28.59 4.20
N GLU A 851 27.74 29.55 4.46
CA GLU A 851 28.44 29.73 5.73
C GLU A 851 28.24 31.15 6.26
N ALA A 852 28.05 31.30 7.56
CA ALA A 852 27.94 32.58 8.24
C ALA A 852 29.28 32.99 8.87
N HIS A 853 29.85 34.10 8.41
CA HIS A 853 31.17 34.61 8.81
C HIS A 853 31.06 35.98 9.48
N LYS A 854 31.80 36.20 10.57
CA LYS A 854 31.83 37.51 11.26
C LYS A 854 32.51 38.54 10.39
N MET A 855 31.90 39.71 10.21
CA MET A 855 32.56 40.82 9.52
C MET A 855 33.65 41.43 10.42
N PRO A 856 34.80 41.85 9.88
CA PRO A 856 35.82 42.52 10.68
C PRO A 856 35.25 43.81 11.28
N ARG A 857 35.75 44.18 12.47
CA ARG A 857 35.42 45.48 13.07
C ARG A 857 36.11 46.57 12.27
N ASP A 858 35.35 47.56 11.83
CA ASP A 858 35.85 48.69 11.05
C ASP A 858 35.23 50.00 11.57
N PRO A 859 36.01 51.05 11.85
CA PRO A 859 35.48 52.29 12.42
C PRO A 859 34.39 53.00 11.59
N ASN A 860 34.34 52.77 10.27
CA ASN A 860 33.42 53.47 9.36
C ASN A 860 32.25 52.58 8.90
N TRP A 861 32.46 51.28 8.79
CA TRP A 861 31.50 50.33 8.23
C TRP A 861 30.86 49.42 9.29
N ASN A 862 31.66 48.83 10.18
CA ASN A 862 31.19 47.94 11.25
C ASN A 862 31.77 48.36 12.62
N PRO A 863 31.52 49.60 13.09
CA PRO A 863 32.20 50.17 14.25
C PRO A 863 31.87 49.46 15.56
N HIS A 864 30.75 48.76 15.61
CA HIS A 864 30.28 48.03 16.78
C HIS A 864 30.60 46.52 16.72
N GLY A 865 31.12 46.01 15.60
CA GLY A 865 31.55 44.61 15.46
C GLY A 865 30.41 43.59 15.52
N THR A 866 29.19 43.99 15.16
CA THR A 866 27.99 43.12 15.20
C THR A 866 27.63 42.52 13.85
N GLY A 867 28.21 43.03 12.77
CA GLY A 867 27.95 42.54 11.41
C GLY A 867 28.48 41.12 11.18
N TYR A 868 27.75 40.37 10.37
CA TYR A 868 28.17 39.10 9.79
C TYR A 868 27.67 39.03 8.35
N GLU A 869 28.31 38.20 7.54
CA GLU A 869 27.93 37.94 6.15
C GLU A 869 27.66 36.46 5.93
N VAL A 870 26.88 36.14 4.91
CA VAL A 870 26.64 34.76 4.48
C VAL A 870 27.28 34.56 3.11
N ILE A 871 28.20 33.61 3.03
CA ILE A 871 28.95 33.27 1.83
C ILE A 871 28.40 31.96 1.27
N ASP A 872 27.90 32.00 0.03
CA ASP A 872 27.47 30.82 -0.71
C ASP A 872 28.63 30.29 -1.56
N LYS A 873 28.90 28.99 -1.49
CA LYS A 873 29.94 28.31 -2.29
C LYS A 873 29.32 27.15 -3.06
N VAL A 874 29.53 27.13 -4.37
CA VAL A 874 29.11 26.05 -5.25
C VAL A 874 30.05 24.85 -5.06
N VAL A 875 29.50 23.65 -5.01
CA VAL A 875 30.27 22.42 -5.04
C VAL A 875 30.59 22.09 -6.50
N GLU A 876 31.86 22.23 -6.87
CA GLU A 876 32.29 22.14 -8.27
C GLU A 876 32.62 20.72 -8.73
N LYS A 877 32.64 19.75 -7.82
CA LYS A 877 33.00 18.35 -8.12
C LYS A 877 32.21 17.36 -7.28
N THR A 878 32.11 16.14 -7.76
CA THR A 878 31.64 15.01 -6.94
C THR A 878 32.55 14.86 -5.71
N SER A 879 31.96 14.73 -4.52
CA SER A 879 32.71 14.71 -3.25
C SER A 879 31.87 14.27 -2.05
N GLY A 880 32.54 13.82 -0.98
CA GLY A 880 32.02 13.79 0.38
C GLY A 880 32.26 15.11 1.11
N LEU A 881 31.26 15.59 1.84
CA LEU A 881 31.18 16.92 2.45
C LEU A 881 30.59 16.83 3.85
N ASP A 882 31.08 17.72 4.74
CA ASP A 882 30.68 17.73 6.15
C ASP A 882 30.00 19.03 6.54
N LEU A 883 29.09 18.90 7.51
CA LEU A 883 28.52 20.02 8.24
C LEU A 883 29.60 20.69 9.11
N ASP A 884 29.42 21.97 9.39
CA ASP A 884 30.31 22.74 10.26
C ASP A 884 29.46 23.70 11.10
N PHE A 885 29.36 23.42 12.40
CA PHE A 885 28.50 24.19 13.31
C PHE A 885 29.11 25.55 13.68
N ASP A 886 30.43 25.73 13.58
CA ASP A 886 31.10 26.99 13.94
C ASP A 886 30.78 28.10 12.94
N VAL A 887 30.53 27.73 11.68
CA VAL A 887 30.10 28.65 10.60
C VAL A 887 28.68 28.38 10.11
N ASN A 888 27.92 27.52 10.81
CA ASN A 888 26.56 27.12 10.44
C ASN A 888 26.44 26.68 8.97
N ARG A 889 27.38 25.84 8.50
CA ARG A 889 27.40 25.35 7.12
C ARG A 889 26.10 24.61 6.81
N THR A 890 25.32 25.16 5.88
CA THR A 890 24.02 24.62 5.46
C THR A 890 24.04 24.30 3.98
N PHE A 891 23.77 23.05 3.61
CA PHE A 891 23.68 22.61 2.23
C PHE A 891 22.33 22.95 1.59
N LYS A 892 22.34 23.28 0.30
CA LYS A 892 21.19 23.64 -0.52
C LYS A 892 21.32 23.04 -1.90
N ILE A 893 20.25 22.42 -2.37
CA ILE A 893 20.10 22.02 -3.77
C ILE A 893 19.41 23.18 -4.49
N THR A 894 20.02 23.70 -5.54
CA THR A 894 19.56 24.90 -6.24
C THR A 894 19.45 24.71 -7.73
N ASN A 895 18.56 25.47 -8.37
CA ASN A 895 18.49 25.58 -9.81
C ASN A 895 18.94 27.00 -10.23
N PRO A 896 20.15 27.16 -10.80
CA PRO A 896 20.66 28.47 -11.20
C PRO A 896 19.89 29.09 -12.38
N ASN A 897 19.13 28.28 -13.13
CA ASN A 897 18.34 28.71 -14.29
C ASN A 897 16.92 29.15 -13.91
N SER A 898 16.51 28.96 -12.65
CA SER A 898 15.23 29.44 -12.12
C SER A 898 15.50 30.41 -10.97
N LEU A 899 15.18 31.70 -11.19
CA LEU A 899 15.45 32.77 -10.24
C LEU A 899 14.15 33.21 -9.55
N ASN A 900 14.24 33.43 -8.25
CA ASN A 900 13.15 34.03 -7.49
C ASN A 900 12.94 35.49 -7.90
N PRO A 901 11.70 35.91 -8.22
CA PRO A 901 11.44 37.26 -8.73
C PRO A 901 11.64 38.38 -7.71
N ILE A 902 11.69 38.07 -6.40
CA ILE A 902 11.80 39.09 -5.33
C ILE A 902 13.25 39.52 -5.11
N ASN A 903 14.18 38.55 -5.04
CA ASN A 903 15.58 38.82 -4.70
C ASN A 903 16.58 38.43 -5.79
N GLY A 904 16.11 37.90 -6.92
CA GLY A 904 16.95 37.47 -8.04
C GLY A 904 17.87 36.29 -7.72
N LYS A 905 17.71 35.63 -6.56
CA LYS A 905 18.51 34.46 -6.19
C LYS A 905 17.93 33.19 -6.79
N PRO A 906 18.76 32.20 -7.12
CA PRO A 906 18.30 30.87 -7.49
C PRO A 906 17.31 30.27 -6.49
N VAL A 907 16.28 29.61 -7.02
CA VAL A 907 15.36 28.78 -6.21
C VAL A 907 16.14 27.60 -5.63
N ALA A 908 15.80 27.19 -4.41
CA ALA A 908 16.52 26.13 -3.73
C ALA A 908 15.67 25.38 -2.69
N TYR A 909 16.14 24.20 -2.31
CA TYR A 909 15.74 23.50 -1.09
C TYR A 909 16.99 23.26 -0.22
N LYS A 910 16.93 23.69 1.05
CA LYS A 910 18.01 23.45 2.02
C LYS A 910 17.82 22.12 2.74
N ILE A 911 18.94 21.50 3.09
CA ILE A 911 19.02 20.23 3.83
C ILE A 911 19.34 20.56 5.29
N MET A 912 18.49 20.09 6.21
CA MET A 912 18.73 20.17 7.65
C MET A 912 18.78 18.74 8.19
N ALA A 913 19.98 18.22 8.42
CA ALA A 913 20.22 16.92 9.04
C ALA A 913 20.66 17.10 10.50
N PRO A 914 20.40 16.13 11.39
CA PRO A 914 20.90 16.18 12.75
C PRO A 914 22.43 16.08 12.76
N PRO A 915 23.12 16.60 13.80
CA PRO A 915 24.53 16.28 14.01
C PRO A 915 24.73 14.76 14.01
N PHE A 916 25.77 14.32 13.31
CA PHE A 916 26.02 12.91 13.06
C PHE A 916 27.47 12.59 13.44
N GLN A 917 27.66 11.63 14.34
CA GLN A 917 28.97 11.05 14.60
C GLN A 917 29.25 10.02 13.51
N LYS A 918 30.27 10.28 12.71
CA LYS A 918 30.75 9.40 11.64
C LYS A 918 31.09 8.01 12.18
N LEU A 919 31.21 7.06 11.26
CA LEU A 919 31.58 5.69 11.60
C LEU A 919 32.82 5.64 12.50
N MET A 920 32.69 4.92 13.61
CA MET A 920 33.73 4.80 14.65
C MET A 920 34.74 3.68 14.37
N SER A 921 34.41 2.77 13.43
CA SER A 921 35.31 1.71 13.03
C SER A 921 36.59 2.28 12.41
N ASP A 922 37.73 1.66 12.70
CA ASP A 922 39.03 2.08 12.15
C ASP A 922 39.02 2.07 10.61
N ASN A 923 39.74 3.00 9.99
CA ASN A 923 39.77 3.17 8.53
C ASN A 923 40.26 1.92 7.78
N ASP A 924 41.08 1.08 8.42
CA ASP A 924 41.57 -0.18 7.82
C ASP A 924 40.60 -1.35 8.01
N SER A 925 39.55 -1.19 8.83
CA SER A 925 38.55 -2.23 9.07
C SER A 925 37.66 -2.50 7.86
N PHE A 926 37.12 -3.73 7.78
CA PHE A 926 36.10 -4.05 6.78
C PHE A 926 34.81 -3.27 6.98
N ASN A 927 34.42 -2.97 8.22
CA ASN A 927 33.24 -2.15 8.50
C ASN A 927 33.38 -0.77 7.82
N TYR A 928 34.55 -0.11 7.94
CA TYR A 928 34.80 1.18 7.28
C TYR A 928 34.90 1.09 5.75
N LYS A 929 35.52 0.03 5.23
CA LYS A 929 35.64 -0.19 3.78
C LYS A 929 34.28 -0.47 3.13
N ARG A 930 33.39 -1.19 3.82
CA ARG A 930 32.07 -1.60 3.31
C ARG A 930 31.03 -0.50 3.44
N ALA A 931 30.97 0.19 4.58
CA ALA A 931 29.98 1.24 4.85
C ALA A 931 30.45 2.57 4.25
N GLU A 932 30.60 2.61 2.93
CA GLU A 932 31.17 3.74 2.20
C GLU A 932 30.47 5.07 2.44
N PHE A 933 29.18 5.03 2.77
CA PHE A 933 28.42 6.24 3.05
C PHE A 933 28.70 6.83 4.43
N ALA A 934 29.30 6.11 5.38
CA ALA A 934 29.21 6.43 6.80
C ALA A 934 30.24 7.44 7.35
N ASP A 935 31.11 8.00 6.51
CA ASP A 935 32.23 8.87 6.92
C ASP A 935 32.10 10.35 6.53
N HIS A 936 30.98 10.73 5.91
CA HIS A 936 30.63 12.13 5.63
C HIS A 936 29.15 12.41 5.96
N ASN A 937 28.77 13.69 6.06
CA ASN A 937 27.36 14.07 6.25
C ASN A 937 26.56 14.10 4.94
N ILE A 938 27.23 14.47 3.86
CA ILE A 938 26.66 14.61 2.54
C ILE A 938 27.63 14.01 1.53
N TYR A 939 27.12 13.24 0.58
CA TYR A 939 27.79 13.00 -0.69
C TYR A 939 27.04 13.65 -1.83
N VAL A 940 27.77 14.06 -2.88
CA VAL A 940 27.20 14.44 -4.16
C VAL A 940 27.89 13.69 -5.30
N THR A 941 27.07 13.10 -6.18
CA THR A 941 27.50 12.37 -7.37
C THR A 941 26.78 12.91 -8.60
N THR A 942 27.27 12.60 -9.80
CA THR A 942 26.46 12.72 -11.01
C THR A 942 25.49 11.54 -11.08
N HIS A 943 24.29 11.79 -11.62
CA HIS A 943 23.31 10.73 -11.82
C HIS A 943 23.83 9.67 -12.80
N ARG A 944 23.67 8.40 -12.43
CA ARG A 944 23.77 7.25 -13.33
C ARG A 944 22.67 6.26 -12.99
N ASP A 945 22.10 5.63 -14.01
CA ASP A 945 21.15 4.54 -13.81
C ASP A 945 21.81 3.42 -12.98
N ARG A 946 21.03 2.74 -12.12
CA ARG A 946 21.48 1.73 -11.15
C ARG A 946 22.40 2.21 -10.01
N GLU A 947 22.77 3.50 -9.92
CA GLU A 947 23.37 4.04 -8.69
C GLU A 947 22.26 4.43 -7.69
N LEU A 948 21.73 3.41 -7.01
CA LEU A 948 20.59 3.52 -6.09
C LEU A 948 20.96 3.32 -4.61
N TYR A 949 21.96 2.49 -4.32
CA TYR A 949 22.25 1.99 -2.97
C TYR A 949 23.61 2.46 -2.47
N ALA A 950 23.65 3.27 -1.41
CA ALA A 950 24.86 3.92 -0.95
C ALA A 950 25.94 2.93 -0.44
N GLY A 951 25.55 1.72 -0.05
CA GLY A 951 26.44 0.59 0.29
C GLY A 951 26.77 -0.36 -0.88
N GLY A 952 26.27 -0.08 -2.10
CA GLY A 952 26.41 -0.94 -3.28
C GLY A 952 25.29 -1.99 -3.42
N TRP A 953 25.24 -2.69 -4.55
CA TRP A 953 24.16 -3.65 -4.85
C TRP A 953 24.18 -4.90 -3.97
N TYR A 954 25.36 -5.35 -3.53
CA TYR A 954 25.53 -6.58 -2.77
C TYR A 954 26.41 -6.32 -1.54
N THR A 955 25.76 -6.10 -0.40
CA THR A 955 26.41 -5.71 0.88
C THR A 955 26.80 -6.91 1.74
N ASN A 956 26.14 -8.04 1.57
CA ASN A 956 26.36 -9.24 2.37
C ASN A 956 27.77 -9.78 2.11
N GLN A 957 28.60 -9.86 3.16
CA GLN A 957 30.01 -10.25 3.08
C GLN A 957 30.86 -9.43 2.08
N SER A 958 30.43 -8.20 1.74
CA SER A 958 31.09 -7.39 0.73
C SER A 958 32.51 -6.97 1.14
N ARG A 959 33.34 -6.65 0.15
CA ARG A 959 34.70 -6.12 0.37
C ARG A 959 34.78 -4.58 0.34
N GLY A 960 33.64 -3.91 0.11
CA GLY A 960 33.57 -2.47 -0.17
C GLY A 960 33.98 -2.11 -1.60
N GLY A 961 33.99 -0.80 -1.90
CA GLY A 961 34.41 -0.23 -3.19
C GLY A 961 33.32 -0.17 -4.27
N THR A 962 32.05 -0.35 -3.93
CA THR A 962 30.92 -0.35 -4.87
C THR A 962 29.78 0.60 -4.49
N GLY A 963 29.99 1.41 -3.45
CA GLY A 963 29.03 2.36 -2.91
C GLY A 963 29.35 3.83 -3.23
N VAL A 964 28.76 4.72 -2.44
CA VAL A 964 28.72 6.16 -2.73
C VAL A 964 30.08 6.86 -2.64
N ARG A 965 30.99 6.39 -1.77
CA ARG A 965 32.34 6.96 -1.68
C ARG A 965 33.07 6.78 -3.00
N GLY A 966 33.12 5.55 -3.51
CA GLY A 966 33.72 5.25 -4.81
C GLY A 966 33.07 6.00 -5.98
N TRP A 967 31.75 6.21 -5.94
CA TRP A 967 31.07 7.03 -6.94
C TRP A 967 31.44 8.52 -6.85
N SER A 968 31.61 9.05 -5.65
CA SER A 968 32.00 10.45 -5.43
C SER A 968 33.46 10.72 -5.80
N GLU A 969 34.33 9.71 -5.65
CA GLU A 969 35.76 9.77 -5.97
C GLU A 969 36.05 9.76 -7.49
N ARG A 970 35.03 9.60 -8.33
CA ARG A 970 35.14 9.83 -9.78
C ARG A 970 35.65 11.25 -10.12
N ASN A 971 35.56 12.18 -9.16
CA ASN A 971 36.11 13.54 -9.24
C ASN A 971 35.62 14.31 -10.49
N GLU A 972 34.37 14.04 -10.88
CA GLU A 972 33.75 14.63 -12.06
C GLU A 972 33.37 16.09 -11.76
N THR A 973 33.58 16.96 -12.74
CA THR A 973 33.21 18.38 -12.62
C THR A 973 31.69 18.54 -12.64
N LEU A 974 31.16 19.27 -11.67
CA LEU A 974 29.75 19.65 -11.58
C LEU A 974 29.55 21.05 -12.14
N THR A 975 28.59 21.18 -13.06
CA THR A 975 28.24 22.40 -13.79
C THR A 975 26.80 22.81 -13.50
N ALA A 976 26.33 23.93 -14.05
CA ALA A 976 24.93 24.36 -13.89
C ALA A 976 23.95 23.42 -14.62
N GLU A 977 24.45 22.65 -15.59
CA GLU A 977 23.73 21.71 -16.44
C GLU A 977 23.83 20.26 -15.94
N SER A 978 24.54 20.02 -14.84
CA SER A 978 24.71 18.68 -14.29
C SER A 978 23.41 18.13 -13.69
N ASP A 979 23.16 16.84 -13.94
CA ASP A 979 22.18 16.04 -13.21
C ASP A 979 22.90 15.38 -12.03
N ILE A 980 22.62 15.85 -10.82
CA ILE A 980 23.30 15.43 -9.60
C ILE A 980 22.41 14.52 -8.76
N VAL A 981 23.01 13.72 -7.88
CA VAL A 981 22.31 13.01 -6.80
C VAL A 981 22.98 13.40 -5.49
N VAL A 982 22.18 13.69 -4.47
CA VAL A 982 22.64 14.03 -3.12
C VAL A 982 22.30 12.90 -2.17
N TRP A 983 23.25 12.50 -1.35
CA TRP A 983 23.10 11.42 -0.39
C TRP A 983 23.29 12.02 1.00
N VAL A 984 22.27 11.96 1.84
CA VAL A 984 22.27 12.61 3.16
C VAL A 984 22.42 11.55 4.25
N GLN A 985 23.50 11.65 5.01
CA GLN A 985 23.79 10.74 6.10
C GLN A 985 23.31 11.30 7.43
N PHE A 986 22.73 10.42 8.24
CA PHE A 986 22.29 10.71 9.59
C PHE A 986 22.27 9.41 10.40
N GLY A 987 22.25 9.51 11.73
CA GLY A 987 22.32 8.31 12.55
C GLY A 987 22.48 8.59 14.03
N ILE A 988 22.49 7.51 14.82
CA ILE A 988 22.79 7.53 16.25
C ILE A 988 24.03 6.69 16.55
N ASN A 989 24.83 7.17 17.51
CA ASN A 989 25.75 6.31 18.24
C ASN A 989 25.02 5.82 19.50
N HIS A 990 24.58 4.57 19.48
CA HIS A 990 23.77 3.99 20.54
C HIS A 990 24.68 3.35 21.59
N VAL A 991 24.78 4.02 22.73
CA VAL A 991 25.29 3.47 23.97
C VAL A 991 24.08 2.95 24.74
N PRO A 992 23.79 1.63 24.75
CA PRO A 992 22.57 1.12 25.34
C PRO A 992 22.48 1.46 26.82
N ARG A 993 21.25 1.64 27.31
CA ARG A 993 20.96 1.87 28.73
C ARG A 993 19.96 0.82 29.24
N ILE A 994 19.84 0.72 30.56
CA ILE A 994 18.93 -0.27 31.19
C ILE A 994 17.49 -0.04 30.72
N GLU A 995 17.08 1.22 30.55
CA GLU A 995 15.73 1.57 30.09
C GLU A 995 15.42 1.14 28.66
N ASP A 996 16.43 0.73 27.87
CA ASP A 996 16.23 0.19 26.53
C ASP A 996 15.88 -1.32 26.55
N PHE A 997 15.85 -1.95 27.72
CA PHE A 997 15.58 -3.37 27.90
C PHE A 997 14.45 -3.59 28.93
N PRO A 998 13.48 -4.51 28.70
CA PRO A 998 13.47 -5.59 27.71
C PRO A 998 13.02 -5.19 26.29
N VAL A 999 12.51 -3.97 26.11
CA VAL A 999 12.17 -3.40 24.80
C VAL A 999 12.42 -1.89 24.84
N MET A 1000 13.04 -1.37 23.79
CA MET A 1000 13.57 -0.02 23.71
C MET A 1000 12.46 1.00 23.41
N PRO A 1001 12.39 2.13 24.17
CA PRO A 1001 11.59 3.28 23.76
C PRO A 1001 12.13 3.92 22.48
N VAL A 1002 11.25 4.50 21.64
CA VAL A 1002 11.65 5.09 20.36
C VAL A 1002 12.72 6.19 20.48
N GLU A 1003 13.79 6.08 19.67
CA GLU A 1003 14.75 7.15 19.39
C GLU A 1003 14.47 7.75 18.00
N ILE A 1004 14.37 9.08 17.90
CA ILE A 1004 13.83 9.77 16.70
C ILE A 1004 14.88 10.63 15.99
N LEU A 1005 15.03 10.42 14.68
CA LEU A 1005 15.90 11.20 13.79
C LEU A 1005 15.09 11.83 12.66
N LYS A 1006 15.38 13.08 12.30
CA LYS A 1006 14.68 13.80 11.21
C LYS A 1006 15.65 14.52 10.29
N VAL A 1007 15.50 14.29 8.98
CA VAL A 1007 16.15 15.08 7.92
C VAL A 1007 15.10 15.92 7.22
N HIS A 1008 15.26 17.24 7.22
CA HIS A 1008 14.32 18.16 6.60
C HIS A 1008 14.85 18.72 5.28
N LEU A 1009 14.00 18.75 4.26
CA LEU A 1009 14.20 19.46 3.00
C LEU A 1009 13.24 20.65 2.97
N LYS A 1010 13.78 21.87 3.11
CA LYS A 1010 12.97 23.10 3.26
C LYS A 1010 13.16 24.07 2.09
N PRO A 1011 12.09 24.71 1.58
CA PRO A 1011 12.21 25.67 0.49
C PRO A 1011 13.03 26.91 0.92
N VAL A 1012 13.90 27.38 0.03
CA VAL A 1012 14.67 28.62 0.15
C VAL A 1012 14.57 29.38 -1.17
N ASN A 1013 13.94 30.55 -1.15
CA ASN A 1013 13.62 31.32 -2.36
C ASN A 1013 12.79 30.55 -3.40
N PHE A 1014 12.29 29.34 -3.12
CA PHE A 1014 11.50 28.60 -4.10
C PHE A 1014 10.15 29.29 -4.38
N PHE A 1015 9.52 29.82 -3.33
CA PHE A 1015 8.29 30.60 -3.40
C PHE A 1015 8.56 32.11 -3.30
N ASP A 1016 7.62 32.93 -3.76
CA ASP A 1016 7.68 34.40 -3.67
C ASP A 1016 7.30 34.94 -2.27
N LYS A 1017 6.61 34.11 -1.47
CA LYS A 1017 6.18 34.37 -0.09
C LYS A 1017 5.97 33.05 0.64
N ASN A 1018 5.54 33.10 1.90
CA ASN A 1018 5.14 31.90 2.64
C ASN A 1018 4.01 31.15 1.88
N PRO A 1019 4.23 29.90 1.42
CA PRO A 1019 3.25 29.17 0.63
C PRO A 1019 2.03 28.70 1.44
N ALA A 1020 2.07 28.78 2.78
CA ALA A 1020 0.99 28.41 3.69
C ALA A 1020 0.07 29.58 4.08
N LEU A 1021 0.12 30.72 3.36
CA LEU A 1021 -0.75 31.87 3.63
C LEU A 1021 -2.20 31.68 3.16
N ASP A 1022 -2.45 30.72 2.28
CA ASP A 1022 -3.79 30.35 1.81
C ASP A 1022 -4.42 29.21 2.63
N VAL A 1023 -3.69 28.68 3.62
CA VAL A 1023 -4.27 27.77 4.62
C VAL A 1023 -5.33 28.54 5.43
N PRO A 1024 -6.56 28.01 5.54
CA PRO A 1024 -7.63 28.69 6.28
C PRO A 1024 -7.23 29.00 7.72
N PRO A 1025 -7.62 30.18 8.25
CA PRO A 1025 -7.42 30.52 9.65
C PRO A 1025 -7.96 29.43 10.59
N SER A 1026 -7.21 29.15 11.64
CA SER A 1026 -7.63 28.16 12.63
C SER A 1026 -8.56 28.78 13.66
N GLU A 1027 -9.79 28.27 13.68
CA GLU A 1027 -10.86 28.77 14.51
C GLU A 1027 -11.50 27.66 15.34
N GLN A 1028 -12.07 28.01 16.50
CA GLN A 1028 -12.80 27.08 17.35
C GLN A 1028 -14.02 26.46 16.64
N SER A 1029 -14.64 27.21 15.73
CA SER A 1029 -15.75 26.75 14.87
C SER A 1029 -15.36 25.55 14.01
N PHE A 1030 -14.10 25.46 13.58
CA PHE A 1030 -13.54 24.42 12.73
C PHE A 1030 -12.83 23.33 13.56
N ASN A 1031 -11.95 23.69 14.49
CA ASN A 1031 -11.10 22.76 15.25
C ASN A 1031 -11.77 22.09 16.46
N LYS A 1032 -12.89 22.63 16.94
CA LYS A 1032 -13.74 22.02 18.00
C LYS A 1032 -13.00 21.58 19.28
N SER A 1033 -12.00 22.33 19.75
CA SER A 1033 -11.31 22.00 21.01
C SER A 1033 -12.25 22.10 22.22
N THR A 1034 -12.09 21.23 23.22
CA THR A 1034 -12.93 21.25 24.44
C THR A 1034 -12.16 21.87 25.60
N LEU A 1035 -12.79 22.82 26.31
CA LEU A 1035 -12.23 23.39 27.53
C LEU A 1035 -12.36 22.37 28.68
N ILE A 1036 -11.27 22.08 29.38
CA ILE A 1036 -11.30 21.26 30.60
C ILE A 1036 -11.57 22.19 31.79
N GLU A 1037 -12.73 22.06 32.40
CA GLU A 1037 -13.05 22.81 33.63
C GLU A 1037 -12.25 22.26 34.81
N THR A 1038 -11.32 23.06 35.34
CA THR A 1038 -10.75 22.79 36.67
C THR A 1038 -11.72 23.32 37.71
N SER A 1039 -12.28 22.44 38.54
CA SER A 1039 -13.04 22.85 39.72
C SER A 1039 -12.11 23.62 40.66
N LYS A 1040 -12.14 24.97 40.58
CA LYS A 1040 -11.66 25.78 41.70
C LYS A 1040 -12.58 25.44 42.86
N ALA A 1041 -12.03 24.82 43.91
CA ALA A 1041 -12.68 24.71 45.20
C ALA A 1041 -12.93 26.13 45.73
N VAL A 1042 -14.05 26.73 45.33
CA VAL A 1042 -14.60 27.92 45.96
C VAL A 1042 -15.24 27.42 47.23
N LYS A 1043 -14.52 27.58 48.36
CA LYS A 1043 -15.13 27.56 49.68
C LYS A 1043 -16.18 28.66 49.70
N ASP A 1044 -17.38 28.28 50.14
CA ASP A 1044 -18.52 29.15 50.36
C ASP A 1044 -18.14 30.47 51.01
N ALA A 1045 -18.51 31.56 50.34
CA ALA A 1045 -18.81 32.82 50.99
C ALA A 1045 -20.03 33.41 50.26
N ASP A 1046 -21.15 33.38 50.97
CA ASP A 1046 -22.43 33.99 50.63
C ASP A 1046 -22.29 35.39 50.02
N GLY A 1047 -23.10 35.70 49.00
CA GLY A 1047 -23.30 37.08 48.58
C GLY A 1047 -23.90 37.28 47.19
N CYS A 1048 -25.23 37.24 47.12
CA CYS A 1048 -26.16 38.06 46.29
C CYS A 1048 -25.76 38.44 44.84
N GLY A 1049 -26.67 38.16 43.90
CA GLY A 1049 -26.40 38.15 42.46
C GLY A 1049 -26.50 39.48 41.74
N CYS A 1050 -26.16 39.44 40.44
CA CYS A 1050 -26.83 40.20 39.38
C CYS A 1050 -26.49 39.58 38.01
N ASP A 1051 -27.51 39.52 37.14
CA ASP A 1051 -27.42 39.20 35.72
C ASP A 1051 -26.47 40.15 34.97
N GLY A 1052 -25.67 39.60 34.06
CA GLY A 1052 -24.89 40.36 33.08
C GLY A 1052 -24.45 39.46 31.90
N PRO A 1053 -24.53 39.94 30.65
CA PRO A 1053 -24.34 39.10 29.46
C PRO A 1053 -22.89 38.67 29.33
N ALA A 1054 -22.69 37.38 29.05
CA ALA A 1054 -21.39 36.80 28.74
C ALA A 1054 -20.73 37.59 27.61
N ALA A 1055 -19.68 38.34 27.96
CA ALA A 1055 -18.79 38.97 27.01
C ALA A 1055 -18.22 37.89 26.11
N ALA A 1056 -18.48 38.00 24.81
CA ALA A 1056 -17.80 37.23 23.79
C ALA A 1056 -16.29 37.40 23.99
N SER A 1057 -15.64 36.31 24.38
CA SER A 1057 -14.19 36.18 24.35
C SER A 1057 -13.73 36.49 22.92
N LYS A 1058 -13.15 37.67 22.72
CA LYS A 1058 -12.35 37.98 21.54
C LYS A 1058 -10.99 37.31 21.71
N LEU A 1059 -10.95 36.01 21.45
CA LEU A 1059 -9.73 35.22 21.21
C LEU A 1059 -9.83 34.59 19.83
#